data_AF-A0A093EVN1-F1
#
_entry.id   AF-A0A093EVN1-F1
#
_cell.length_a   1.000
_cell.length_b   1.000
_cell.length_c   1.000
_cell.angle_alpha   90.00
_cell.angle_beta   90.00
_cell.angle_gamma   90.00
#
_symmetry.space_group_name_H-M   'P 1'
#
loop_
_entity.id
_entity.type
_entity.pdbx_description
1 polymer ?
#
loop_
_entity_poly.entity_id
_entity_poly.type
_entity_poly.pdbx_seq_one_letter_code
_entity_poly.pdbx_strand_id
1 'polypeptide(L)'
;AEPCDNMREILQNVAKLQGVSNMRKLGHLNNFTKLLCNAGHAEEKLGFTYDSIIICLRLALLNEAKEVRAAGLRALRYLIRDSGILQKVLKLKVDYLIARCIDIQQSNEVERTQALRLVRKMITVNASLFPSSITNSLIAVGNDGLQERDRMVRACIAIICELALQNPEVVALRGGLSTILKNVIDCQLSRINEALITTVLHLINHPKTRQYVRADVELERILAPYTDFHYRHNPDTAEGQLKEDREARFLASKMGIVAAFRSWAGIISLCKPGNSGIQSLIGVLCIPNMEIRRGLLEVLYDIFRLPLPVTAEEFIEALLSVDPSRFQDCWRLSDGFVAAEAKTILPHRARSRPDLMDNYLALVLSAFITNGLLEGLVEVITSSDDHVSVRATILLGELLHMANTILPHSHSHHLHCLPTLMNMAASFDIMKEKRLRASAALNCLKRFHEMKKRGPKPYSLHLDHIIQKAISTHQRRDQYRVQKDIFILKDTEEALVMNLRDSQVLNHKENLDWNWNLIGTILKWPNVNLRNYKDEQLHRFVRRLLYFYKPSSKLYANLDLDYAKAKQLTVVGCQFTEFLLESEEDGQGYLEELVKDIVHWLNCSSGMKPERSLQNNGLLNTLSQHYFLFFGTLSCHPHGVKMLEKCNVFQCLLNLCSLKNQDHLLKLTVSSLDYSRDGLARVILSKILTAATDSCRLYATKHLRVLLRANVEFFSNWGIELLVTQLHDKNKTISSEALDILDEACEDKANLHALIQMKPALSHLGDKGLLLLLRFLSIPKGFSYLNERGYVTKQMEKWQKEYNLKYVELIEEQLNEALTTYRKPVDGDNYVRRSNQRLQRPHVYLPVHLYGQLVHHKTGCHLLESQSIVTDLSYTVRSPMLDKWEGIKQLKAALWALGNIGSSNWGLNLLQEENVIPDIMALAQHCEVLSVRGTCVYVLGLIAKTKQGCDILKHHNWDAVRHSRR
;
A
#
# COMPACT_ATOMS: atom_id res chain seq x y z
N ALA A 1 55.80 24.17 -12.71
CA ALA A 1 55.68 23.95 -14.16
C ALA A 1 54.42 24.68 -14.63
N GLU A 2 54.53 25.52 -15.65
CA GLU A 2 53.36 26.21 -16.19
C GLU A 2 52.36 25.19 -16.75
N PRO A 3 51.05 25.39 -16.56
CA PRO A 3 50.02 24.49 -17.10
C PRO A 3 50.12 24.28 -18.61
N CYS A 4 50.57 25.31 -19.34
CA CYS A 4 50.78 25.31 -20.78
C CYS A 4 51.85 24.28 -21.23
N ASP A 5 53.00 24.23 -20.55
CA ASP A 5 54.09 23.32 -20.89
C ASP A 5 53.73 21.86 -20.63
N ASN A 6 53.08 21.60 -19.49
CA ASN A 6 52.56 20.27 -19.17
C ASN A 6 51.50 19.82 -20.19
N MET A 7 50.62 20.73 -20.63
CA MET A 7 49.61 20.45 -21.64
C MET A 7 50.24 20.12 -22.99
N ARG A 8 51.27 20.88 -23.40
CA ARG A 8 52.01 20.66 -24.64
C ARG A 8 52.68 19.29 -24.65
N GLU A 9 53.38 18.92 -23.56
CA GLU A 9 54.05 17.62 -23.42
C GLU A 9 53.04 16.46 -23.52
N ILE A 10 51.92 16.57 -22.80
CA ILE A 10 50.85 15.56 -22.78
C ILE A 10 50.24 15.38 -24.16
N LEU A 11 49.84 16.46 -24.84
CA LEU A 11 49.19 16.38 -26.15
C LEU A 11 50.13 15.84 -27.22
N GLN A 12 51.41 16.22 -27.19
CA GLN A 12 52.42 15.74 -28.14
C GLN A 12 52.69 14.24 -27.97
N ASN A 13 52.77 13.74 -26.73
CA ASN A 13 53.01 12.32 -26.47
C ASN A 13 51.77 11.45 -26.74
N VAL A 14 50.56 12.01 -26.62
CA VAL A 14 49.32 11.32 -27.00
C VAL A 14 49.17 11.24 -28.52
N ALA A 15 49.59 12.27 -29.27
CA ALA A 15 49.46 12.33 -30.73
C ALA A 15 50.50 11.48 -31.51
N LYS A 16 51.65 11.14 -30.91
CA LYS A 16 52.69 10.34 -31.58
C LYS A 16 52.24 8.90 -31.84
N LEU A 17 52.32 8.46 -33.10
CA LEU A 17 51.98 7.09 -33.53
C LEU A 17 53.02 6.05 -33.08
N GLN A 18 54.31 6.36 -33.20
CA GLN A 18 55.42 5.45 -32.88
C GLN A 18 56.33 6.04 -31.79
N GLY A 19 57.02 5.18 -31.03
CA GLY A 19 58.02 5.57 -30.01
C GLY A 19 57.49 5.85 -28.59
N VAL A 20 56.18 5.73 -28.33
CA VAL A 20 55.59 5.89 -26.98
C VAL A 20 54.72 4.68 -26.63
N SER A 21 55.01 4.02 -25.51
CA SER A 21 54.23 2.87 -25.04
C SER A 21 52.81 3.25 -24.60
N ASN A 22 51.87 2.32 -24.74
CA ASN A 22 50.47 2.54 -24.36
C ASN A 22 50.31 2.87 -22.86
N MET A 23 51.16 2.30 -21.99
CA MET A 23 51.17 2.60 -20.56
C MET A 23 51.56 4.06 -20.28
N ARG A 24 52.54 4.61 -21.02
CA ARG A 24 52.91 6.02 -20.91
C ARG A 24 51.80 6.93 -21.43
N LYS A 25 51.19 6.59 -22.58
CA LYS A 25 50.03 7.34 -23.13
C LYS A 25 48.87 7.39 -22.13
N LEU A 26 48.55 6.27 -21.47
CA LEU A 26 47.55 6.20 -20.40
C LEU A 26 47.93 7.11 -19.21
N GLY A 27 49.19 7.08 -18.78
CA GLY A 27 49.72 7.96 -17.74
C GLY A 27 49.54 9.44 -18.08
N HIS A 28 49.87 9.84 -19.32
CA HIS A 28 49.68 11.21 -19.80
C HIS A 28 48.19 11.61 -19.86
N LEU A 29 47.28 10.74 -20.30
CA LEU A 29 45.83 11.01 -20.28
C LEU A 29 45.27 11.15 -18.85
N ASN A 30 45.80 10.39 -17.89
CA ASN A 30 45.45 10.55 -16.49
C ASN A 30 45.97 11.88 -15.93
N ASN A 31 47.20 12.26 -16.27
CA ASN A 31 47.78 13.54 -15.90
C ASN A 31 47.04 14.71 -16.55
N PHE A 32 46.59 14.58 -17.81
CA PHE A 32 45.71 15.54 -18.48
C PHE A 32 44.47 15.80 -17.64
N THR A 33 43.78 14.72 -17.23
CA THR A 33 42.54 14.83 -16.47
C THR A 33 42.79 15.51 -15.11
N LYS A 34 43.90 15.20 -14.44
CA LYS A 34 44.30 15.87 -13.18
C LYS A 34 44.62 17.35 -13.39
N LEU A 35 45.36 17.67 -14.44
CA LEU A 35 45.71 19.04 -14.80
C LEU A 35 44.46 19.88 -15.06
N LEU A 36 43.51 19.32 -15.83
CA LEU A 36 42.24 19.95 -16.16
C LEU A 36 41.38 20.20 -14.91
N CYS A 37 41.40 19.29 -13.93
CA CYS A 37 40.73 19.48 -12.64
C CYS A 37 41.37 20.57 -11.78
N ASN A 38 42.71 20.72 -11.81
CA ASN A 38 43.44 21.62 -10.91
C ASN A 38 43.60 23.04 -11.48
N ALA A 39 43.87 23.19 -12.77
CA ALA A 39 44.21 24.47 -13.41
C ALA A 39 42.98 25.23 -13.98
N GLY A 40 41.83 24.57 -14.07
CA GLY A 40 40.64 25.10 -14.74
C GLY A 40 40.71 24.96 -16.27
N HIS A 41 39.65 25.43 -16.95
CA HIS A 41 39.42 25.14 -18.37
C HIS A 41 39.71 26.30 -19.33
N ALA A 42 40.10 27.49 -18.84
CA ALA A 42 40.24 28.67 -19.69
C ALA A 42 41.34 28.49 -20.76
N GLU A 43 41.03 28.82 -22.02
CA GLU A 43 41.98 28.71 -23.15
C GLU A 43 43.26 29.52 -22.88
N GLU A 44 43.15 30.67 -22.21
CA GLU A 44 44.28 31.53 -21.80
C GLU A 44 45.25 30.83 -20.83
N LYS A 45 44.72 30.02 -19.90
CA LYS A 45 45.54 29.30 -18.90
C LYS A 45 46.14 28.01 -19.45
N LEU A 46 45.48 27.41 -20.45
CA LEU A 46 45.91 26.18 -21.09
C LEU A 46 46.87 26.44 -22.26
N GLY A 47 46.87 27.67 -22.83
CA GLY A 47 47.74 28.07 -23.93
C GLY A 47 47.41 27.43 -25.29
N PHE A 48 46.25 26.76 -25.39
CA PHE A 48 45.77 26.08 -26.60
C PHE A 48 44.27 26.29 -26.80
N THR A 49 43.86 26.34 -28.07
CA THR A 49 42.44 26.34 -28.45
C THR A 49 41.80 24.98 -28.16
N TYR A 50 40.51 24.96 -27.83
CA TYR A 50 39.81 23.69 -27.61
C TYR A 50 39.85 22.78 -28.85
N ASP A 51 39.84 23.32 -30.07
CA ASP A 51 39.90 22.52 -31.29
C ASP A 51 41.19 21.68 -31.37
N SER A 52 42.32 22.27 -31.01
CA SER A 52 43.62 21.57 -30.97
C SER A 52 43.60 20.43 -29.95
N ILE A 53 43.03 20.69 -28.76
CA ILE A 53 42.91 19.70 -27.69
C ILE A 53 42.02 18.53 -28.14
N ILE A 54 40.88 18.83 -28.77
CA ILE A 54 39.91 17.81 -29.25
C ILE A 54 40.54 16.95 -30.36
N ILE A 55 41.27 17.55 -31.30
CA ILE A 55 41.95 16.81 -32.38
C ILE A 55 42.98 15.82 -31.81
N CYS A 56 43.72 16.19 -30.78
CA CYS A 56 44.68 15.29 -30.14
C CYS A 56 43.98 14.20 -29.31
N LEU A 57 42.93 14.53 -28.55
CA LEU A 57 42.20 13.57 -27.73
C LEU A 57 41.44 12.53 -28.54
N ARG A 58 40.87 12.89 -29.71
CA ARG A 58 40.15 11.93 -30.56
C ARG A 58 41.07 10.83 -31.11
N LEU A 59 42.38 11.09 -31.27
CA LEU A 59 43.34 10.08 -31.71
C LEU A 59 43.51 8.96 -30.67
N ALA A 60 43.34 9.26 -29.38
CA ALA A 60 43.38 8.24 -28.34
C ALA A 60 42.26 7.19 -28.48
N LEU A 61 41.13 7.55 -29.12
CA LEU A 61 40.00 6.65 -29.40
C LEU A 61 40.29 5.65 -30.52
N LEU A 62 41.29 5.91 -31.36
CA LEU A 62 41.72 5.04 -32.45
C LEU A 62 42.82 4.06 -32.05
N ASN A 63 43.35 4.15 -30.82
CA ASN A 63 44.40 3.26 -30.35
C ASN A 63 43.87 1.83 -30.13
N GLU A 64 44.66 0.80 -30.44
CA GLU A 64 44.33 -0.60 -30.23
C GLU A 64 44.13 -0.97 -28.74
N ALA A 65 44.81 -0.27 -27.82
CA ALA A 65 44.69 -0.53 -26.39
C ALA A 65 43.39 0.04 -25.79
N LYS A 66 42.52 -0.83 -25.26
CA LYS A 66 41.24 -0.47 -24.62
C LYS A 66 41.39 0.47 -23.44
N GLU A 67 42.49 0.38 -22.69
CA GLU A 67 42.79 1.23 -21.54
C GLU A 67 43.03 2.68 -21.98
N VAL A 68 43.73 2.87 -23.11
CA VAL A 68 44.02 4.20 -23.68
C VAL A 68 42.74 4.81 -24.25
N ARG A 69 41.90 4.02 -24.94
CA ARG A 69 40.58 4.48 -25.41
C ARG A 69 39.67 4.90 -24.25
N ALA A 70 39.59 4.09 -23.21
CA ALA A 70 38.81 4.40 -22.01
C ALA A 70 39.30 5.68 -21.31
N ALA A 71 40.61 5.88 -21.21
CA ALA A 71 41.19 7.10 -20.66
C ALA A 71 40.96 8.33 -21.55
N GLY A 72 40.99 8.17 -22.88
CA GLY A 72 40.62 9.20 -23.84
C GLY A 72 39.17 9.64 -23.70
N LEU A 73 38.23 8.68 -23.64
CA LEU A 73 36.80 8.95 -23.38
C LEU A 73 36.59 9.66 -22.04
N ARG A 74 37.32 9.24 -21.00
CA ARG A 74 37.29 9.89 -19.69
C ARG A 74 37.79 11.33 -19.78
N ALA A 75 38.94 11.58 -20.39
CA ALA A 75 39.50 12.91 -20.57
C ALA A 75 38.54 13.83 -21.33
N LEU A 76 37.94 13.32 -22.43
CA LEU A 76 36.95 14.04 -23.22
C LEU A 76 35.70 14.38 -22.38
N ARG A 77 35.27 13.49 -21.48
CA ARG A 77 34.13 13.76 -20.57
C ARG A 77 34.41 14.91 -19.61
N TYR A 78 35.62 15.02 -19.07
CA TYR A 78 35.98 16.15 -18.20
C TYR A 78 36.12 17.47 -18.97
N LEU A 79 36.40 17.41 -20.27
CA LEU A 79 36.47 18.57 -21.15
C LEU A 79 35.09 19.16 -21.46
N ILE A 80 34.07 18.32 -21.68
CA ILE A 80 32.71 18.77 -22.03
C ILE A 80 31.98 19.28 -20.78
N ARG A 81 31.96 20.61 -20.60
CA ARG A 81 31.18 21.31 -19.55
C ARG A 81 30.09 22.21 -20.12
N ASP A 82 30.40 22.90 -21.20
CA ASP A 82 29.53 23.94 -21.79
C ASP A 82 29.08 23.58 -23.20
N SER A 83 27.97 24.16 -23.63
CA SER A 83 27.40 23.93 -24.97
C SER A 83 28.36 24.34 -26.09
N GLY A 84 29.19 25.37 -25.88
CA GLY A 84 30.19 25.81 -26.88
C GLY A 84 31.27 24.77 -27.15
N ILE A 85 31.78 24.09 -26.10
CA ILE A 85 32.77 23.02 -26.25
C ILE A 85 32.13 21.81 -26.94
N LEU A 86 30.91 21.43 -26.53
CA LEU A 86 30.18 20.33 -27.16
C LEU A 86 29.98 20.58 -28.67
N GLN A 87 29.63 21.80 -29.07
CA GLN A 87 29.46 22.16 -30.46
C GLN A 87 30.77 22.06 -31.26
N LYS A 88 31.92 22.47 -30.69
CA LYS A 88 33.24 22.27 -31.29
C LYS A 88 33.57 20.78 -31.47
N VAL A 89 33.29 19.94 -30.46
CA VAL A 89 33.45 18.48 -30.53
C VAL A 89 32.61 17.86 -31.65
N LEU A 90 31.35 18.27 -31.77
CA LEU A 90 30.42 17.78 -32.80
C LEU A 90 30.79 18.28 -34.21
N LYS A 91 31.32 19.51 -34.33
CA LYS A 91 31.83 20.04 -35.61
C LYS A 91 32.97 19.18 -36.18
N LEU A 92 33.82 18.64 -35.30
CA LEU A 92 34.96 17.79 -35.66
C LEU A 92 34.59 16.30 -35.85
N LYS A 93 33.30 15.96 -35.84
CA LYS A 93 32.76 14.60 -36.07
C LYS A 93 33.33 13.52 -35.15
N VAL A 94 33.60 13.89 -33.89
CA VAL A 94 34.10 12.95 -32.86
C VAL A 94 33.00 11.95 -32.44
N ASP A 95 31.73 12.28 -32.69
CA ASP A 95 30.56 11.44 -32.43
C ASP A 95 30.64 10.07 -33.13
N TYR A 96 31.22 9.99 -34.34
CA TYR A 96 31.43 8.71 -35.04
C TYR A 96 32.40 7.77 -34.30
N LEU A 97 33.46 8.34 -33.70
CA LEU A 97 34.42 7.56 -32.93
C LEU A 97 33.82 7.09 -31.60
N ILE A 98 32.97 7.92 -30.99
CA ILE A 98 32.25 7.56 -29.77
C ILE A 98 31.27 6.41 -30.06
N ALA A 99 30.48 6.51 -31.15
CA ALA A 99 29.58 5.43 -31.58
C ALA A 99 30.35 4.12 -31.81
N ARG A 100 31.48 4.18 -32.52
CA ARG A 100 32.38 3.02 -32.70
C ARG A 100 32.82 2.40 -31.36
N CYS A 101 33.20 3.20 -30.36
CA CYS A 101 33.59 2.71 -29.04
C CYS A 101 32.43 2.07 -28.25
N ILE A 102 31.17 2.33 -28.61
CA ILE A 102 29.99 1.75 -27.95
C ILE A 102 29.66 0.37 -28.54
N ASP A 103 29.73 0.23 -29.87
CA ASP A 103 29.26 -0.97 -30.57
C ASP A 103 30.29 -2.12 -30.57
N ILE A 104 31.58 -1.83 -30.41
CA ILE A 104 32.62 -2.87 -30.41
C ILE A 104 32.60 -3.66 -29.08
N GLN A 105 32.07 -4.88 -29.10
CA GLN A 105 32.09 -5.83 -27.99
C GLN A 105 33.36 -6.72 -28.02
N GLN A 106 34.50 -6.16 -27.61
CA GLN A 106 35.80 -6.85 -27.53
C GLN A 106 36.31 -6.98 -26.08
N SER A 107 35.57 -7.64 -25.18
CA SER A 107 35.96 -7.80 -23.76
C SER A 107 36.34 -6.48 -23.04
N ASN A 108 35.69 -5.38 -23.44
CA ASN A 108 36.04 -3.99 -23.13
C ASN A 108 34.90 -3.28 -22.36
N GLU A 109 34.32 -3.95 -21.36
CA GLU A 109 33.20 -3.40 -20.55
C GLU A 109 33.53 -2.03 -19.93
N VAL A 110 34.78 -1.81 -19.50
CA VAL A 110 35.24 -0.54 -18.89
C VAL A 110 35.25 0.60 -19.91
N GLU A 111 35.68 0.34 -21.14
CA GLU A 111 35.71 1.31 -22.23
C GLU A 111 34.28 1.77 -22.57
N ARG A 112 33.39 0.80 -22.83
CA ARG A 112 31.98 1.05 -23.14
C ARG A 112 31.30 1.81 -22.01
N THR A 113 31.62 1.52 -20.75
CA THR A 113 31.12 2.28 -19.60
C THR A 113 31.57 3.75 -19.64
N GLN A 114 32.82 4.05 -20.00
CA GLN A 114 33.26 5.45 -20.13
C GLN A 114 32.56 6.15 -21.30
N ALA A 115 32.31 5.45 -22.41
CA ALA A 115 31.55 5.98 -23.55
C ALA A 115 30.11 6.33 -23.13
N LEU A 116 29.39 5.42 -22.49
CA LEU A 116 28.03 5.68 -22.00
C LEU A 116 27.98 6.85 -20.99
N ARG A 117 28.96 6.95 -20.09
CA ARG A 117 29.07 8.09 -19.16
C ARG A 117 29.36 9.41 -19.88
N LEU A 118 30.16 9.40 -20.94
CA LEU A 118 30.41 10.56 -21.78
C LEU A 118 29.12 10.98 -22.50
N VAL A 119 28.40 10.04 -23.07
CA VAL A 119 27.12 10.28 -23.74
C VAL A 119 26.07 10.86 -22.79
N ARG A 120 25.93 10.32 -21.58
CA ARG A 120 25.05 10.91 -20.55
C ARG A 120 25.46 12.34 -20.21
N LYS A 121 26.76 12.63 -20.13
CA LYS A 121 27.25 14.00 -19.92
C LYS A 121 26.89 14.92 -21.10
N MET A 122 26.96 14.45 -22.34
CA MET A 122 26.52 15.22 -23.52
C MET A 122 25.03 15.57 -23.44
N ILE A 123 24.18 14.62 -23.03
CA ILE A 123 22.74 14.86 -22.80
C ILE A 123 22.53 15.90 -21.71
N THR A 124 23.21 15.77 -20.57
CA THR A 124 23.10 16.72 -19.44
C THR A 124 23.55 18.14 -19.82
N VAL A 125 24.55 18.29 -20.69
CA VAL A 125 25.05 19.60 -21.12
C VAL A 125 24.10 20.25 -22.12
N ASN A 126 23.74 19.54 -23.20
CA ASN A 126 22.75 20.03 -24.15
C ASN A 126 22.19 18.87 -25.00
N ALA A 127 21.00 18.38 -24.66
CA ALA A 127 20.32 17.31 -25.39
C ALA A 127 19.77 17.73 -26.77
N SER A 128 19.58 19.03 -27.02
CA SER A 128 19.08 19.50 -28.34
C SER A 128 20.08 19.25 -29.47
N LEU A 129 21.39 19.26 -29.16
CA LEU A 129 22.48 19.06 -30.11
C LEU A 129 22.90 17.58 -30.26
N PHE A 130 22.12 16.65 -29.72
CA PHE A 130 22.54 15.25 -29.64
C PHE A 130 22.67 14.59 -31.03
N PRO A 131 23.81 13.95 -31.35
CA PRO A 131 24.07 13.46 -32.70
C PRO A 131 23.33 12.15 -33.01
N SER A 132 22.78 12.04 -34.23
CA SER A 132 22.10 10.82 -34.70
C SER A 132 22.98 9.57 -34.74
N SER A 133 24.30 9.72 -34.89
CA SER A 133 25.26 8.60 -34.93
C SER A 133 25.25 7.80 -33.64
N ILE A 134 25.34 8.49 -32.49
CA ILE A 134 25.29 7.90 -31.16
C ILE A 134 23.87 7.39 -30.88
N THR A 135 22.82 8.10 -31.30
CA THR A 135 21.43 7.63 -31.17
C THR A 135 21.24 6.27 -31.86
N ASN A 136 21.71 6.12 -33.10
CA ASN A 136 21.61 4.86 -33.84
C ASN A 136 22.40 3.73 -33.17
N SER A 137 23.63 4.00 -32.71
CA SER A 137 24.45 3.02 -31.98
C SER A 137 23.74 2.54 -30.70
N LEU A 138 23.21 3.45 -29.87
CA LEU A 138 22.46 3.09 -28.67
C LEU A 138 21.21 2.26 -29.00
N ILE A 139 20.47 2.63 -30.05
CA ILE A 139 19.26 1.93 -30.48
C ILE A 139 19.59 0.53 -31.00
N ALA A 140 20.66 0.38 -31.79
CA ALA A 140 21.12 -0.91 -32.30
C ALA A 140 21.48 -1.86 -31.15
N VAL A 141 22.32 -1.40 -30.21
CA VAL A 141 22.67 -2.17 -29.00
C VAL A 141 21.42 -2.50 -28.18
N GLY A 142 20.44 -1.59 -28.12
CA GLY A 142 19.19 -1.78 -27.40
C GLY A 142 18.21 -2.79 -28.04
N ASN A 143 18.22 -2.93 -29.36
CA ASN A 143 17.27 -3.80 -30.08
C ASN A 143 17.72 -5.26 -30.13
N ASP A 144 18.99 -5.50 -30.48
CA ASP A 144 19.50 -6.84 -30.79
C ASP A 144 20.47 -7.36 -29.73
N GLY A 145 20.93 -6.49 -28.82
CA GLY A 145 21.92 -6.87 -27.80
C GLY A 145 21.46 -7.96 -26.84
N LEU A 146 20.15 -8.21 -26.69
CA LEU A 146 19.66 -9.34 -25.88
C LEU A 146 19.98 -10.69 -26.53
N GLN A 147 19.85 -10.79 -27.86
CA GLN A 147 20.17 -11.98 -28.65
C GLN A 147 21.68 -12.24 -28.63
N GLU A 148 22.48 -11.18 -28.70
CA GLU A 148 23.95 -11.23 -28.62
C GLU A 148 24.49 -11.41 -27.19
N ARG A 149 23.61 -11.49 -26.18
CA ARG A 149 23.95 -11.60 -24.75
C ARG A 149 24.81 -10.42 -24.25
N ASP A 150 24.59 -9.24 -24.80
CA ASP A 150 25.25 -8.01 -24.35
C ASP A 150 24.71 -7.56 -22.97
N ARG A 151 25.64 -7.26 -22.07
CA ARG A 151 25.35 -6.82 -20.70
C ARG A 151 24.98 -5.33 -20.63
N MET A 152 25.28 -4.55 -21.68
CA MET A 152 25.05 -3.09 -21.70
C MET A 152 23.67 -2.67 -22.18
N VAL A 153 22.81 -3.59 -22.65
CA VAL A 153 21.46 -3.32 -23.18
C VAL A 153 20.67 -2.39 -22.26
N ARG A 154 20.52 -2.77 -20.98
CA ARG A 154 19.73 -1.99 -20.01
C ARG A 154 20.30 -0.60 -19.76
N ALA A 155 21.63 -0.45 -19.82
CA ALA A 155 22.28 0.84 -19.65
C ALA A 155 22.01 1.74 -20.88
N CYS A 156 22.07 1.18 -22.10
CA CYS A 156 21.73 1.90 -23.33
C CYS A 156 20.26 2.32 -23.35
N ILE A 157 19.33 1.41 -23.03
CA ILE A 157 17.89 1.70 -22.99
C ILE A 157 17.58 2.80 -21.96
N ALA A 158 18.22 2.78 -20.79
CA ALA A 158 18.05 3.85 -19.79
C ALA A 158 18.48 5.22 -20.34
N ILE A 159 19.59 5.28 -21.10
CA ILE A 159 20.08 6.51 -21.74
C ILE A 159 19.12 6.96 -22.84
N ILE A 160 18.57 6.04 -23.64
CA ILE A 160 17.55 6.36 -24.65
C ILE A 160 16.31 6.93 -23.98
N CYS A 161 15.88 6.39 -22.84
CA CYS A 161 14.77 6.93 -22.05
C CYS A 161 15.06 8.34 -21.52
N GLU A 162 16.26 8.57 -20.96
CA GLU A 162 16.69 9.90 -20.50
C GLU A 162 16.71 10.92 -21.66
N LEU A 163 17.21 10.51 -22.84
CA LEU A 163 17.25 11.33 -24.04
C LEU A 163 15.84 11.64 -24.56
N ALA A 164 14.94 10.65 -24.57
CA ALA A 164 13.58 10.81 -25.07
C ALA A 164 12.78 11.88 -24.31
N LEU A 165 13.06 12.10 -23.02
CA LEU A 165 12.41 13.13 -22.21
C LEU A 165 12.85 14.56 -22.57
N GLN A 166 14.08 14.74 -23.04
CA GLN A 166 14.65 16.06 -23.34
C GLN A 166 14.64 16.39 -24.84
N ASN A 167 14.85 15.39 -25.69
CA ASN A 167 14.82 15.49 -27.15
C ASN A 167 14.08 14.28 -27.76
N PRO A 168 12.74 14.29 -27.76
CA PRO A 168 11.95 13.19 -28.31
C PRO A 168 12.10 13.05 -29.83
N GLU A 169 12.33 14.15 -30.55
CA GLU A 169 12.36 14.19 -32.01
C GLU A 169 13.46 13.28 -32.58
N VAL A 170 14.69 13.41 -32.08
CA VAL A 170 15.83 12.59 -32.56
C VAL A 170 15.62 11.10 -32.26
N VAL A 171 14.95 10.77 -31.15
CA VAL A 171 14.68 9.38 -30.75
C VAL A 171 13.56 8.79 -31.59
N ALA A 172 12.48 9.54 -31.83
CA ALA A 172 11.35 9.10 -32.65
C ALA A 172 11.75 8.89 -34.11
N LEU A 173 12.52 9.81 -34.69
CA LEU A 173 12.96 9.76 -36.09
C LEU A 173 13.85 8.54 -36.39
N ARG A 174 14.56 8.03 -35.39
CA ARG A 174 15.42 6.83 -35.47
C ARG A 174 14.74 5.54 -34.97
N GLY A 175 13.45 5.58 -34.60
CA GLY A 175 12.72 4.40 -34.14
C GLY A 175 13.06 3.97 -32.70
N GLY A 176 13.61 4.85 -31.88
CA GLY A 176 13.96 4.56 -30.49
C GLY A 176 12.75 4.30 -29.60
N LEU A 177 11.59 4.91 -29.88
CA LEU A 177 10.35 4.64 -29.14
C LEU A 177 9.86 3.21 -29.34
N SER A 178 9.90 2.71 -30.57
CA SER A 178 9.62 1.29 -30.88
C SER A 178 10.59 0.36 -30.14
N THR A 179 11.85 0.76 -30.00
CA THR A 179 12.88 -0.01 -29.27
C THR A 179 12.57 -0.11 -27.78
N ILE A 180 12.11 1.00 -27.17
CA ILE A 180 11.65 1.02 -25.77
C ILE A 180 10.45 0.09 -25.61
N LEU A 181 9.43 0.21 -26.47
CA LEU A 181 8.21 -0.60 -26.41
C LEU A 181 8.49 -2.09 -26.64
N LYS A 182 9.42 -2.43 -27.56
CA LYS A 182 9.90 -3.81 -27.75
C LYS A 182 10.52 -4.34 -26.45
N ASN A 183 11.43 -3.58 -25.85
CA ASN A 183 12.10 -3.96 -24.61
C ASN A 183 11.17 -4.08 -23.39
N VAL A 184 10.02 -3.40 -23.38
CA VAL A 184 8.99 -3.60 -22.33
C VAL A 184 8.51 -5.05 -22.34
N ILE A 185 8.26 -5.63 -23.52
CA ILE A 185 7.73 -7.00 -23.69
C ILE A 185 8.80 -8.07 -23.36
N ASP A 186 10.07 -7.70 -23.39
CA ASP A 186 11.19 -8.57 -23.01
C ASP A 186 11.56 -8.51 -21.52
N CYS A 187 11.06 -7.51 -20.79
CA CYS A 187 11.53 -7.21 -19.44
C CYS A 187 10.64 -7.79 -18.34
N GLN A 188 11.18 -8.78 -17.61
CA GLN A 188 10.50 -9.43 -16.46
C GLN A 188 10.69 -8.69 -15.12
N LEU A 189 11.44 -7.60 -15.12
CA LEU A 189 11.73 -6.82 -13.92
C LEU A 189 10.73 -5.66 -13.79
N SER A 190 9.83 -5.75 -12.79
CA SER A 190 8.71 -4.80 -12.65
C SER A 190 9.07 -3.32 -12.62
N ARG A 191 10.14 -2.94 -11.91
CA ARG A 191 10.57 -1.54 -11.86
C ARG A 191 11.12 -1.04 -13.18
N ILE A 192 11.84 -1.88 -13.90
CA ILE A 192 12.42 -1.49 -15.19
C ILE A 192 11.30 -1.41 -16.21
N ASN A 193 10.45 -2.42 -16.30
CA ASN A 193 9.28 -2.44 -17.16
C ASN A 193 8.39 -1.19 -16.93
N GLU A 194 8.07 -0.87 -15.67
CA GLU A 194 7.30 0.34 -15.30
C GLU A 194 8.03 1.64 -15.70
N ALA A 195 9.35 1.75 -15.48
CA ALA A 195 10.13 2.92 -15.89
C ALA A 195 10.16 3.12 -17.41
N LEU A 196 10.29 2.03 -18.19
CA LEU A 196 10.26 2.08 -19.65
C LEU A 196 8.91 2.57 -20.16
N ILE A 197 7.80 1.95 -19.71
CA ILE A 197 6.47 2.37 -20.18
C ILE A 197 6.13 3.80 -19.72
N THR A 198 6.63 4.23 -18.56
CA THR A 198 6.43 5.59 -18.04
C THR A 198 6.98 6.65 -18.99
N THR A 199 8.09 6.38 -19.67
CA THR A 199 8.66 7.32 -20.65
C THR A 199 7.72 7.54 -21.83
N VAL A 200 7.15 6.47 -22.38
CA VAL A 200 6.18 6.53 -23.49
C VAL A 200 4.91 7.25 -23.04
N LEU A 201 4.39 6.92 -21.85
CA LEU A 201 3.19 7.55 -21.29
C LEU A 201 3.41 9.04 -20.99
N HIS A 202 4.62 9.44 -20.59
CA HIS A 202 4.99 10.84 -20.40
C HIS A 202 4.95 11.61 -21.73
N LEU A 203 5.47 11.02 -22.82
CA LEU A 203 5.42 11.65 -24.14
C LEU A 203 3.98 11.83 -24.64
N ILE A 204 3.07 10.89 -24.34
CA ILE A 204 1.64 11.00 -24.68
C ILE A 204 0.95 12.12 -23.86
N ASN A 205 1.45 12.45 -22.67
CA ASN A 205 0.79 13.40 -21.77
C ASN A 205 0.74 14.84 -22.32
N HIS A 206 1.84 15.35 -22.89
CA HIS A 206 1.93 16.73 -23.37
C HIS A 206 1.75 16.81 -24.91
N PRO A 207 0.97 17.77 -25.45
CA PRO A 207 0.73 17.87 -26.90
C PRO A 207 1.99 17.96 -27.77
N LYS A 208 2.95 18.82 -27.36
CA LYS A 208 4.25 18.99 -28.05
C LYS A 208 5.05 17.69 -28.21
N THR A 209 4.87 16.73 -27.29
CA THR A 209 5.54 15.43 -27.34
C THR A 209 4.65 14.34 -27.92
N ARG A 210 3.32 14.48 -27.80
CA ARG A 210 2.32 13.51 -28.28
C ARG A 210 2.39 13.31 -29.79
N GLN A 211 2.73 14.34 -30.56
CA GLN A 211 2.89 14.26 -32.01
C GLN A 211 3.96 13.24 -32.48
N TYR A 212 4.90 12.87 -31.61
CA TYR A 212 5.96 11.91 -31.94
C TYR A 212 5.55 10.44 -31.73
N VAL A 213 4.42 10.19 -31.07
CA VAL A 213 3.89 8.85 -30.82
C VAL A 213 2.76 8.58 -31.81
N ARG A 214 2.87 7.50 -32.59
CA ARG A 214 1.80 7.13 -33.53
C ARG A 214 0.56 6.68 -32.77
N ALA A 215 -0.60 7.19 -33.18
CA ALA A 215 -1.88 6.76 -32.65
C ALA A 215 -2.09 5.25 -32.90
N ASP A 216 -2.59 4.56 -31.87
CA ASP A 216 -3.21 3.23 -31.90
C ASP A 216 -2.30 2.05 -32.37
N VAL A 217 -1.04 2.30 -32.75
CA VAL A 217 -0.08 1.23 -33.11
C VAL A 217 1.00 1.04 -32.04
N GLU A 218 1.55 2.14 -31.52
CA GLU A 218 2.73 2.06 -30.64
C GLU A 218 2.37 1.56 -29.24
N LEU A 219 1.46 2.24 -28.55
CA LEU A 219 1.09 1.84 -27.18
C LEU A 219 0.39 0.48 -27.16
N GLU A 220 -0.44 0.18 -28.16
CA GLU A 220 -1.16 -1.08 -28.29
C GLU A 220 -0.25 -2.28 -28.62
N ARG A 221 1.03 -2.04 -28.94
CA ARG A 221 2.00 -3.13 -29.07
C ARG A 221 2.18 -3.92 -27.76
N ILE A 222 2.00 -3.28 -26.60
CA ILE A 222 2.17 -3.96 -25.32
C ILE A 222 1.09 -5.02 -25.05
N LEU A 223 -0.08 -4.91 -25.70
CA LEU A 223 -1.19 -5.87 -25.62
C LEU A 223 -1.15 -6.94 -26.73
N ALA A 224 -0.20 -6.83 -27.67
CA ALA A 224 -0.01 -7.78 -28.76
C ALA A 224 0.13 -9.25 -28.31
N PRO A 225 0.87 -9.58 -27.23
CA PRO A 225 0.97 -10.97 -26.77
C PRO A 225 -0.39 -11.59 -26.39
N TYR A 226 -1.37 -10.79 -25.95
CA TYR A 226 -2.70 -11.29 -25.61
C TYR A 226 -3.69 -11.26 -26.77
N THR A 227 -3.52 -10.34 -27.72
CA THR A 227 -4.43 -10.17 -28.86
C THR A 227 -4.05 -11.06 -30.05
N ASP A 228 -2.76 -11.35 -30.24
CA ASP A 228 -2.26 -12.26 -31.26
C ASP A 228 -1.96 -13.64 -30.66
N PHE A 229 -2.73 -14.65 -31.07
CA PHE A 229 -2.60 -16.02 -30.55
C PHE A 229 -1.27 -16.68 -30.91
N HIS A 230 -0.65 -16.28 -32.02
CA HIS A 230 0.60 -16.85 -32.52
C HIS A 230 1.75 -15.83 -32.46
N TYR A 231 1.67 -14.90 -31.52
CA TYR A 231 2.64 -13.82 -31.36
C TYR A 231 4.08 -14.33 -31.32
N ARG A 232 4.90 -13.88 -32.28
CA ARG A 232 6.34 -14.10 -32.31
C ARG A 232 7.06 -12.77 -32.13
N HIS A 233 7.76 -12.63 -31.01
CA HIS A 233 8.47 -11.40 -30.70
C HIS A 233 9.78 -11.24 -31.49
N ASN A 234 10.58 -12.32 -31.51
CA ASN A 234 11.79 -12.42 -32.30
C ASN A 234 11.64 -13.56 -33.33
N PRO A 235 12.05 -13.36 -34.58
CA PRO A 235 11.91 -14.38 -35.63
C PRO A 235 12.84 -15.59 -35.40
N ASP A 236 13.99 -15.39 -34.74
CA ASP A 236 15.06 -16.39 -34.61
C ASP A 236 15.05 -17.18 -33.29
N THR A 237 13.95 -17.13 -32.52
CA THR A 237 13.86 -17.85 -31.24
C THR A 237 13.88 -19.36 -31.48
N ALA A 238 14.74 -20.09 -30.76
CA ALA A 238 14.86 -21.54 -30.86
C ALA A 238 13.55 -22.25 -30.48
N GLU A 239 13.13 -23.27 -31.25
CA GLU A 239 11.84 -23.96 -31.07
C GLU A 239 11.67 -24.58 -29.66
N GLY A 240 12.77 -25.05 -29.05
CA GLY A 240 12.76 -25.63 -27.71
C GLY A 240 12.41 -24.64 -26.59
N GLN A 241 12.49 -23.33 -26.82
CA GLN A 241 12.26 -22.28 -25.82
C GLN A 241 10.92 -21.55 -26.01
N LEU A 242 10.10 -21.92 -27.00
CA LEU A 242 8.89 -21.17 -27.36
C LEU A 242 7.88 -21.02 -26.22
N LYS A 243 7.73 -22.05 -25.38
CA LYS A 243 6.79 -22.01 -24.25
C LYS A 243 7.27 -21.06 -23.15
N GLU A 244 8.53 -21.17 -22.75
CA GLU A 244 9.14 -20.29 -21.75
C GLU A 244 9.18 -18.84 -22.22
N ASP A 245 9.51 -18.63 -23.51
CA ASP A 245 9.48 -17.30 -24.12
C ASP A 245 8.07 -16.71 -24.05
N ARG A 246 7.05 -17.49 -24.40
CA ARG A 246 5.65 -17.05 -24.36
C ARG A 246 5.19 -16.68 -22.95
N GLU A 247 5.49 -17.51 -21.95
CA GLU A 247 5.17 -17.21 -20.54
C GLU A 247 5.88 -15.92 -20.07
N ALA A 248 7.14 -15.73 -20.49
CA ALA A 248 7.88 -14.51 -20.23
C ALA A 248 7.24 -13.29 -20.94
N ARG A 249 6.76 -13.42 -22.19
CA ARG A 249 6.03 -12.34 -22.88
C ARG A 249 4.72 -11.99 -22.19
N PHE A 250 3.96 -12.99 -21.71
CA PHE A 250 2.74 -12.76 -20.95
C PHE A 250 3.02 -12.01 -19.65
N LEU A 251 4.05 -12.40 -18.90
CA LEU A 251 4.40 -11.73 -17.66
C LEU A 251 4.79 -10.26 -17.90
N ALA A 252 5.67 -10.00 -18.87
CA ALA A 252 6.09 -8.65 -19.22
C ALA A 252 4.95 -7.78 -19.76
N SER A 253 4.10 -8.35 -20.62
CA SER A 253 2.91 -7.67 -21.16
C SER A 253 1.90 -7.35 -20.06
N LYS A 254 1.59 -8.30 -19.16
CA LYS A 254 0.76 -8.07 -17.98
C LYS A 254 1.27 -6.91 -17.16
N MET A 255 2.57 -6.87 -16.89
CA MET A 255 3.21 -5.81 -16.11
C MET A 255 3.11 -4.45 -16.80
N GLY A 256 3.32 -4.40 -18.13
CA GLY A 256 3.18 -3.19 -18.93
C GLY A 256 1.73 -2.67 -18.99
N ILE A 257 0.75 -3.56 -19.18
CA ILE A 257 -0.67 -3.22 -19.18
C ILE A 257 -1.10 -2.66 -17.83
N VAL A 258 -0.79 -3.36 -16.73
CA VAL A 258 -1.12 -2.90 -15.36
C VAL A 258 -0.43 -1.57 -15.06
N ALA A 259 0.80 -1.35 -15.52
CA ALA A 259 1.50 -0.09 -15.38
C ALA A 259 0.84 1.05 -16.18
N ALA A 260 0.36 0.79 -17.40
CA ALA A 260 -0.35 1.76 -18.21
C ALA A 260 -1.66 2.22 -17.56
N PHE A 261 -2.43 1.30 -16.98
CA PHE A 261 -3.67 1.64 -16.26
C PHE A 261 -3.45 2.45 -14.97
N ARG A 262 -2.22 2.53 -14.43
CA ARG A 262 -1.91 3.38 -13.26
C ARG A 262 -1.65 4.85 -13.64
N SER A 263 -1.53 5.17 -14.92
CA SER A 263 -1.28 6.52 -15.42
C SER A 263 -2.49 7.07 -16.17
N TRP A 264 -2.83 8.34 -15.93
CA TRP A 264 -3.90 9.02 -16.65
C TRP A 264 -3.72 9.01 -18.16
N ALA A 265 -2.48 9.15 -18.63
CA ALA A 265 -2.19 9.10 -20.05
C ALA A 265 -2.47 7.72 -20.65
N GLY A 266 -2.23 6.65 -19.89
CA GLY A 266 -2.51 5.27 -20.30
C GLY A 266 -4.01 4.98 -20.30
N ILE A 267 -4.72 5.32 -19.21
CA ILE A 267 -6.17 5.13 -19.13
C ILE A 267 -6.89 5.84 -20.28
N ILE A 268 -6.58 7.12 -20.51
CA ILE A 268 -7.29 7.92 -21.53
C ILE A 268 -6.93 7.44 -22.95
N SER A 269 -5.68 7.02 -23.20
CA SER A 269 -5.28 6.55 -24.53
C SER A 269 -5.77 5.15 -24.86
N LEU A 270 -5.84 4.24 -23.88
CA LEU A 270 -6.35 2.87 -24.06
C LEU A 270 -7.88 2.78 -24.06
N CYS A 271 -8.58 3.77 -23.48
CA CYS A 271 -10.04 3.81 -23.38
C CYS A 271 -10.67 4.87 -24.31
N LYS A 272 -10.03 5.21 -25.43
CA LYS A 272 -10.60 6.16 -26.39
C LYS A 272 -11.94 5.65 -26.96
N PRO A 273 -12.91 6.53 -27.24
CA PRO A 273 -14.12 6.14 -27.96
C PRO A 273 -13.76 5.65 -29.38
N GLY A 274 -14.16 4.42 -29.72
CA GLY A 274 -13.85 3.78 -31.00
C GLY A 274 -13.05 2.48 -30.83
N ASN A 275 -12.32 2.08 -31.87
CA ASN A 275 -11.48 0.87 -31.90
C ASN A 275 -10.27 1.05 -30.98
N SER A 276 -10.47 0.82 -29.69
CA SER A 276 -9.48 1.03 -28.66
C SER A 276 -8.90 -0.29 -28.16
N GLY A 277 -7.66 -0.25 -27.67
CA GLY A 277 -6.98 -1.39 -27.07
C GLY A 277 -7.75 -2.10 -25.95
N ILE A 278 -8.65 -1.41 -25.23
CA ILE A 278 -9.49 -2.07 -24.21
C ILE A 278 -10.60 -2.93 -24.84
N GLN A 279 -11.22 -2.48 -25.93
CA GLN A 279 -12.24 -3.24 -26.64
C GLN A 279 -11.63 -4.47 -27.32
N SER A 280 -10.43 -4.34 -27.88
CA SER A 280 -9.71 -5.50 -28.41
C SER A 280 -9.44 -6.52 -27.32
N LEU A 281 -8.98 -6.09 -26.13
CA LEU A 281 -8.72 -6.96 -24.98
C LEU A 281 -9.97 -7.71 -24.50
N ILE A 282 -11.12 -7.02 -24.40
CA ILE A 282 -12.41 -7.63 -24.02
C ILE A 282 -12.92 -8.55 -25.15
N GLY A 283 -12.69 -8.18 -26.41
CA GLY A 283 -13.03 -9.02 -27.57
C GLY A 283 -12.32 -10.36 -27.54
N VAL A 284 -10.99 -10.38 -27.27
CA VAL A 284 -10.25 -11.66 -27.17
C VAL A 284 -10.66 -12.48 -25.95
N LEU A 285 -11.09 -11.84 -24.87
CA LEU A 285 -11.59 -12.53 -23.68
C LEU A 285 -12.83 -13.39 -24.01
N CYS A 286 -13.67 -12.93 -24.94
CA CYS A 286 -14.87 -13.64 -25.38
C CYS A 286 -14.53 -14.87 -26.26
N ILE A 287 -13.36 -14.94 -26.87
CA ILE A 287 -12.95 -16.07 -27.73
C ILE A 287 -12.55 -17.27 -26.87
N PRO A 288 -12.98 -18.52 -27.19
CA PRO A 288 -12.71 -19.73 -26.40
C PRO A 288 -11.26 -20.23 -26.53
N ASN A 289 -10.29 -19.40 -26.13
CA ASN A 289 -8.90 -19.78 -25.95
C ASN A 289 -8.54 -19.74 -24.46
N MET A 290 -8.41 -20.91 -23.84
CA MET A 290 -8.27 -21.04 -22.38
C MET A 290 -6.96 -20.44 -21.84
N GLU A 291 -5.89 -20.48 -22.64
CA GLU A 291 -4.59 -19.94 -22.24
C GLU A 291 -4.64 -18.41 -22.11
N ILE A 292 -5.19 -17.74 -23.12
CA ILE A 292 -5.36 -16.29 -23.15
C ILE A 292 -6.39 -15.85 -22.11
N ARG A 293 -7.54 -16.53 -22.01
CA ARG A 293 -8.56 -16.24 -20.98
C ARG A 293 -7.96 -16.28 -19.58
N ARG A 294 -7.20 -17.33 -19.26
CA ARG A 294 -6.52 -17.45 -17.95
C ARG A 294 -5.58 -16.29 -17.69
N GLY A 295 -4.74 -15.94 -18.67
CA GLY A 295 -3.80 -14.82 -18.56
C GLY A 295 -4.48 -13.45 -18.42
N LEU A 296 -5.56 -13.21 -19.17
CA LEU A 296 -6.33 -11.97 -19.11
C LEU A 296 -7.07 -11.81 -17.78
N LEU A 297 -7.62 -12.90 -17.21
CA LEU A 297 -8.21 -12.84 -15.87
C LEU A 297 -7.17 -12.36 -14.85
N GLU A 298 -5.94 -12.87 -14.88
CA GLU A 298 -4.86 -12.42 -13.97
C GLU A 298 -4.52 -10.94 -14.16
N VAL A 299 -4.53 -10.43 -15.40
CA VAL A 299 -4.39 -9.00 -15.70
C VAL A 299 -5.52 -8.20 -15.04
N LEU A 300 -6.78 -8.64 -15.18
CA LEU A 300 -7.94 -7.98 -14.58
C LEU A 300 -7.88 -7.98 -13.04
N TYR A 301 -7.51 -9.11 -12.43
CA TYR A 301 -7.30 -9.20 -10.98
C TYR A 301 -6.25 -8.16 -10.50
N ASP A 302 -5.12 -8.04 -11.20
CA ASP A 302 -4.06 -7.10 -10.85
C ASP A 302 -4.45 -5.63 -11.10
N ILE A 303 -5.18 -5.32 -12.19
CA ILE A 303 -5.69 -3.96 -12.48
C ILE A 303 -6.59 -3.47 -11.35
N PHE A 304 -7.56 -4.31 -10.94
CA PHE A 304 -8.48 -3.98 -9.85
C PHE A 304 -7.88 -4.23 -8.46
N ARG A 305 -6.63 -4.69 -8.35
CA ARG A 305 -5.96 -4.98 -7.07
C ARG A 305 -6.70 -6.01 -6.20
N LEU A 306 -7.29 -7.02 -6.82
CA LEU A 306 -8.02 -8.09 -6.14
C LEU A 306 -7.09 -9.26 -5.77
N PRO A 307 -7.38 -10.02 -4.70
CA PRO A 307 -6.68 -11.27 -4.43
C PRO A 307 -7.01 -12.33 -5.48
N LEU A 308 -5.97 -12.99 -5.99
CA LEU A 308 -6.14 -14.13 -6.87
C LEU A 308 -6.57 -15.35 -6.03
N PRO A 309 -7.65 -16.06 -6.43
CA PRO A 309 -8.03 -17.31 -5.80
C PRO A 309 -7.07 -18.44 -6.16
N VAL A 310 -7.07 -19.50 -5.35
CA VAL A 310 -6.36 -20.76 -5.66
C VAL A 310 -6.95 -21.39 -6.93
N THR A 311 -6.10 -22.05 -7.73
CA THR A 311 -6.56 -22.86 -8.89
C THR A 311 -7.32 -24.09 -8.39
N ALA A 312 -8.64 -23.99 -8.32
CA ALA A 312 -9.54 -25.08 -7.96
C ALA A 312 -10.65 -25.21 -9.02
N GLU A 313 -11.23 -26.40 -9.15
CA GLU A 313 -12.46 -26.65 -9.92
C GLU A 313 -13.71 -26.32 -9.08
N GLU A 314 -13.60 -26.45 -7.76
CA GLU A 314 -14.69 -26.17 -6.85
C GLU A 314 -14.76 -24.69 -6.46
N PHE A 315 -15.95 -24.09 -6.59
CA PHE A 315 -16.18 -22.70 -6.21
C PHE A 315 -15.95 -22.43 -4.71
N ILE A 316 -16.28 -23.37 -3.83
CA ILE A 316 -16.20 -23.17 -2.37
C ILE A 316 -14.74 -23.07 -1.90
N GLU A 317 -13.87 -23.92 -2.41
CA GLU A 317 -12.44 -23.87 -2.09
C GLU A 317 -11.82 -22.55 -2.53
N ALA A 318 -12.10 -22.14 -3.77
CA ALA A 318 -11.64 -20.86 -4.30
C ALA A 318 -12.21 -19.66 -3.52
N LEU A 319 -13.49 -19.72 -3.10
CA LEU A 319 -14.15 -18.69 -2.29
C LEU A 319 -13.48 -18.52 -0.92
N LEU A 320 -13.17 -19.63 -0.23
CA LEU A 320 -12.49 -19.60 1.06
C LEU A 320 -11.08 -19.00 0.95
N SER A 321 -10.42 -19.17 -0.20
CA SER A 321 -9.07 -18.63 -0.41
C SER A 321 -9.01 -17.10 -0.51
N VAL A 322 -10.12 -16.46 -0.91
CA VAL A 322 -10.28 -15.00 -1.03
C VAL A 322 -10.99 -14.36 0.16
N ASP A 323 -11.31 -15.15 1.20
CA ASP A 323 -11.90 -14.62 2.42
C ASP A 323 -10.92 -13.64 3.10
N PRO A 324 -11.31 -12.38 3.35
CA PRO A 324 -10.47 -11.42 4.08
C PRO A 324 -10.07 -11.89 5.49
N SER A 325 -10.81 -12.85 6.07
CA SER A 325 -10.50 -13.48 7.35
C SER A 325 -9.44 -14.58 7.29
N ARG A 326 -8.95 -14.93 6.10
CA ARG A 326 -7.93 -15.95 5.94
C ARG A 326 -6.64 -15.54 6.65
N PHE A 327 -6.06 -16.49 7.38
CA PHE A 327 -4.78 -16.33 8.04
C PHE A 327 -3.68 -15.83 7.09
N GLN A 328 -2.97 -14.79 7.51
CA GLN A 328 -1.80 -14.25 6.84
C GLN A 328 -0.56 -14.44 7.72
N ASP A 329 0.61 -14.67 7.12
CA ASP A 329 1.84 -14.89 7.88
C ASP A 329 2.20 -13.72 8.80
N CYS A 330 1.81 -12.50 8.45
CA CYS A 330 2.03 -11.32 9.28
C CYS A 330 1.25 -11.33 10.61
N TRP A 331 0.26 -12.22 10.77
CA TRP A 331 -0.54 -12.39 12.00
C TRP A 331 0.12 -13.35 12.99
N ARG A 332 1.24 -13.98 12.64
CA ARG A 332 2.03 -14.80 13.56
C ARG A 332 2.49 -13.97 14.76
N LEU A 333 2.66 -14.63 15.89
CA LEU A 333 3.09 -14.00 17.15
C LEU A 333 4.53 -13.44 17.08
N SER A 334 5.40 -14.09 16.29
CA SER A 334 6.75 -13.61 15.99
C SER A 334 6.73 -12.24 15.29
N ASP A 335 5.76 -12.02 14.41
CA ASP A 335 5.64 -10.83 13.57
C ASP A 335 4.69 -9.79 14.20
N GLY A 336 3.53 -9.56 13.58
CA GLY A 336 2.60 -8.48 13.90
C GLY A 336 1.44 -8.86 14.81
N PHE A 337 1.27 -10.15 15.13
CA PHE A 337 0.24 -10.70 16.02
C PHE A 337 -1.13 -10.00 15.88
N VAL A 338 -1.71 -9.53 16.98
CA VAL A 338 -3.04 -8.89 17.01
C VAL A 338 -3.06 -7.54 16.30
N ALA A 339 -1.96 -6.77 16.31
CA ALA A 339 -1.93 -5.44 15.70
C ALA A 339 -2.04 -5.48 14.16
N ALA A 340 -1.37 -6.45 13.51
CA ALA A 340 -1.45 -6.64 12.07
C ALA A 340 -2.80 -7.24 11.63
N GLU A 341 -3.30 -8.20 12.40
CA GLU A 341 -4.63 -8.80 12.18
C GLU A 341 -5.74 -7.73 12.28
N ALA A 342 -5.75 -6.97 13.37
CA ALA A 342 -6.74 -5.92 13.60
C ALA A 342 -6.71 -4.84 12.52
N LYS A 343 -5.54 -4.50 11.95
CA LYS A 343 -5.45 -3.54 10.84
C LYS A 343 -6.16 -4.03 9.57
N THR A 344 -6.21 -5.35 9.37
CA THR A 344 -6.81 -5.99 8.19
C THR A 344 -8.31 -6.24 8.37
N ILE A 345 -8.71 -6.70 9.56
CA ILE A 345 -10.09 -7.11 9.86
C ILE A 345 -10.95 -5.93 10.29
N LEU A 346 -10.43 -5.06 11.17
CA LEU A 346 -11.21 -3.93 11.67
C LEU A 346 -11.19 -2.76 10.68
N PRO A 347 -12.36 -2.15 10.39
CA PRO A 347 -12.44 -1.02 9.48
C PRO A 347 -11.67 0.18 10.04
N HIS A 348 -11.22 1.03 9.13
CA HIS A 348 -10.59 2.30 9.49
C HIS A 348 -11.60 3.27 10.13
N ARG A 349 -11.13 4.19 10.97
CA ARG A 349 -11.99 5.17 11.67
C ARG A 349 -12.59 6.23 10.76
N ALA A 350 -11.90 6.58 9.67
CA ALA A 350 -12.38 7.63 8.77
C ALA A 350 -13.60 7.17 7.96
N ARG A 351 -14.76 7.78 8.23
CA ARG A 351 -16.02 7.53 7.51
C ARG A 351 -16.25 8.49 6.34
N SER A 352 -15.72 9.71 6.44
CA SER A 352 -15.97 10.82 5.51
C SER A 352 -14.71 11.36 4.83
N ARG A 353 -13.52 10.83 5.18
CA ARG A 353 -12.26 11.20 4.52
C ARG A 353 -12.22 10.57 3.13
N PRO A 354 -11.94 11.36 2.07
CA PRO A 354 -11.79 10.81 0.72
C PRO A 354 -10.63 9.84 0.67
N ASP A 355 -10.88 8.67 0.08
CA ASP A 355 -9.85 7.73 -0.35
C ASP A 355 -9.71 7.87 -1.86
N LEU A 356 -8.54 8.35 -2.29
CA LEU A 356 -8.25 8.57 -3.71
C LEU A 356 -8.18 7.24 -4.47
N MET A 357 -7.90 6.14 -3.77
CA MET A 357 -7.89 4.80 -4.36
C MET A 357 -9.27 4.39 -4.87
N ASP A 358 -10.33 4.71 -4.11
CA ASP A 358 -11.71 4.40 -4.52
C ASP A 358 -12.13 5.24 -5.73
N ASN A 359 -11.70 6.49 -5.82
CA ASN A 359 -11.96 7.36 -6.97
C ASN A 359 -11.30 6.80 -8.25
N TYR A 360 -10.03 6.37 -8.13
CA TYR A 360 -9.31 5.71 -9.22
C TYR A 360 -10.01 4.41 -9.65
N LEU A 361 -10.32 3.52 -8.71
CA LEU A 361 -10.97 2.24 -9.01
C LEU A 361 -12.37 2.43 -9.60
N ALA A 362 -13.13 3.43 -9.14
CA ALA A 362 -14.45 3.76 -9.67
C ALA A 362 -14.37 4.21 -11.14
N LEU A 363 -13.39 5.06 -11.47
CA LEU A 363 -13.18 5.51 -12.83
C LEU A 363 -12.75 4.37 -13.76
N VAL A 364 -11.78 3.55 -13.32
CA VAL A 364 -11.33 2.38 -14.09
C VAL A 364 -12.48 1.40 -14.28
N LEU A 365 -13.23 1.08 -13.22
CA LEU A 365 -14.38 0.17 -13.29
C LEU A 365 -15.45 0.68 -14.25
N SER A 366 -15.79 1.97 -14.20
CA SER A 366 -16.74 2.59 -15.13
C SER A 366 -16.26 2.49 -16.58
N ALA A 367 -14.97 2.73 -16.84
CA ALA A 367 -14.39 2.59 -18.17
C ALA A 367 -14.47 1.15 -18.71
N PHE A 368 -14.21 0.15 -17.86
CA PHE A 368 -14.32 -1.27 -18.25
C PHE A 368 -15.78 -1.71 -18.47
N ILE A 369 -16.72 -1.26 -17.63
CA ILE A 369 -18.15 -1.59 -17.78
C ILE A 369 -18.72 -0.98 -19.06
N THR A 370 -18.36 0.27 -19.39
CA THR A 370 -18.81 0.94 -20.62
C THR A 370 -18.37 0.19 -21.88
N ASN A 371 -17.26 -0.55 -21.83
CA ASN A 371 -16.75 -1.36 -22.93
C ASN A 371 -17.22 -2.83 -22.90
N GLY A 372 -18.24 -3.16 -22.09
CA GLY A 372 -18.87 -4.49 -22.11
C GLY A 372 -18.13 -5.59 -21.34
N LEU A 373 -17.35 -5.25 -20.30
CA LEU A 373 -16.61 -6.24 -19.51
C LEU A 373 -17.55 -7.27 -18.83
N LEU A 374 -18.72 -6.86 -18.35
CA LEU A 374 -19.63 -7.76 -17.64
C LEU A 374 -20.19 -8.85 -18.56
N GLU A 375 -20.55 -8.47 -19.78
CA GLU A 375 -20.99 -9.36 -20.84
C GLU A 375 -19.88 -10.35 -21.22
N GLY A 376 -18.65 -9.85 -21.37
CA GLY A 376 -17.48 -10.70 -21.63
C GLY A 376 -17.21 -11.71 -20.51
N LEU A 377 -17.35 -11.31 -19.24
CA LEU A 377 -17.20 -12.22 -18.10
C LEU A 377 -18.31 -13.27 -18.04
N VAL A 378 -19.55 -12.91 -18.37
CA VAL A 378 -20.68 -13.87 -18.45
C VAL A 378 -20.43 -14.91 -19.55
N GLU A 379 -19.91 -14.50 -20.70
CA GLU A 379 -19.54 -15.45 -21.77
C GLU A 379 -18.40 -16.38 -21.34
N VAL A 380 -17.38 -15.87 -20.63
CA VAL A 380 -16.31 -16.70 -20.08
C VAL A 380 -16.85 -17.73 -19.08
N ILE A 381 -17.76 -17.33 -18.16
CA ILE A 381 -18.33 -18.23 -17.14
C ILE A 381 -19.13 -19.38 -17.77
N THR A 382 -19.76 -19.16 -18.93
CA THR A 382 -20.68 -20.14 -19.53
C THR A 382 -20.00 -21.03 -20.57
N SER A 383 -18.97 -20.53 -21.26
CA SER A 383 -18.30 -21.20 -22.39
C SER A 383 -16.94 -21.83 -22.05
N SER A 384 -16.39 -21.62 -20.85
CA SER A 384 -15.04 -22.09 -20.48
C SER A 384 -15.02 -23.34 -19.60
N ASP A 385 -13.81 -23.84 -19.35
CA ASP A 385 -13.53 -24.89 -18.38
C ASP A 385 -13.84 -24.45 -16.95
N ASP A 386 -14.03 -25.40 -16.04
CA ASP A 386 -14.47 -25.11 -14.67
C ASP A 386 -13.44 -24.25 -13.90
N HIS A 387 -12.14 -24.47 -14.09
CA HIS A 387 -11.09 -23.63 -13.49
C HIS A 387 -11.19 -22.14 -13.88
N VAL A 388 -11.45 -21.85 -15.15
CA VAL A 388 -11.56 -20.48 -15.67
C VAL A 388 -12.91 -19.89 -15.26
N SER A 389 -13.96 -20.70 -15.28
CA SER A 389 -15.32 -20.33 -14.88
C SER A 389 -15.39 -19.93 -13.40
N VAL A 390 -14.75 -20.67 -12.50
CA VAL A 390 -14.68 -20.34 -11.06
C VAL A 390 -13.97 -19.00 -10.83
N ARG A 391 -12.80 -18.80 -11.46
CA ARG A 391 -12.07 -17.53 -11.40
C ARG A 391 -12.91 -16.37 -11.92
N ALA A 392 -13.53 -16.52 -13.10
CA ALA A 392 -14.37 -15.49 -13.68
C ALA A 392 -15.60 -15.18 -12.82
N THR A 393 -16.20 -16.19 -12.17
CA THR A 393 -17.33 -16.02 -11.24
C THR A 393 -16.94 -15.22 -9.99
N ILE A 394 -15.78 -15.50 -9.39
CA ILE A 394 -15.27 -14.74 -8.25
C ILE A 394 -14.96 -13.30 -8.67
N LEU A 395 -14.32 -13.11 -9.83
CA LEU A 395 -14.03 -11.78 -10.36
C LEU A 395 -15.32 -10.98 -10.57
N LEU A 396 -16.33 -11.57 -11.21
CA LEU A 396 -17.64 -10.94 -11.40
C LEU A 396 -18.29 -10.57 -10.05
N GLY A 397 -18.24 -11.47 -9.06
CA GLY A 397 -18.72 -11.20 -7.71
C GLY A 397 -18.03 -10.00 -7.04
N GLU A 398 -16.70 -9.91 -7.15
CA GLU A 398 -15.91 -8.80 -6.63
C GLU A 398 -16.24 -7.48 -7.34
N LEU A 399 -16.38 -7.49 -8.67
CA LEU A 399 -16.72 -6.29 -9.45
C LEU A 399 -18.14 -5.79 -9.12
N LEU A 400 -19.11 -6.69 -8.96
CA LEU A 400 -20.47 -6.33 -8.55
C LEU A 400 -20.51 -5.79 -7.11
N HIS A 401 -19.72 -6.36 -6.20
CA HIS A 401 -19.58 -5.81 -4.84
C HIS A 401 -18.90 -4.44 -4.87
N MET A 402 -17.88 -4.24 -5.70
CA MET A 402 -17.23 -2.95 -5.86
C MET A 402 -18.20 -1.91 -6.44
N ALA A 403 -18.98 -2.28 -7.45
CA ALA A 403 -19.97 -1.41 -8.09
C ALA A 403 -20.99 -0.83 -7.09
N ASN A 404 -21.48 -1.63 -6.13
CA ASN A 404 -22.42 -1.11 -5.13
C ASN A 404 -21.76 -0.23 -4.05
N THR A 405 -20.43 -0.33 -3.88
CA THR A 405 -19.70 0.35 -2.82
C THR A 405 -19.17 1.71 -3.27
N ILE A 406 -18.54 1.77 -4.45
CA ILE A 406 -17.79 2.96 -4.92
C ILE A 406 -18.43 3.70 -6.11
N LEU A 407 -19.33 3.07 -6.89
CA LEU A 407 -19.96 3.75 -8.04
C LEU A 407 -21.19 4.56 -7.63
N PRO A 408 -21.50 5.64 -8.38
CA PRO A 408 -22.78 6.35 -8.24
C PRO A 408 -23.98 5.46 -8.54
N HIS A 409 -25.12 5.75 -7.89
CA HIS A 409 -26.34 4.95 -8.02
C HIS A 409 -26.85 4.80 -9.47
N SER A 410 -26.75 5.86 -10.28
CA SER A 410 -27.14 5.83 -11.70
C SER A 410 -26.36 4.79 -12.50
N HIS A 411 -25.10 4.53 -12.14
CA HIS A 411 -24.24 3.59 -12.84
C HIS A 411 -24.42 2.16 -12.30
N SER A 412 -24.74 1.98 -11.01
CA SER A 412 -24.78 0.65 -10.39
C SER A 412 -26.14 -0.04 -10.35
N HIS A 413 -27.26 0.72 -10.36
CA HIS A 413 -28.59 0.15 -10.11
C HIS A 413 -29.00 -0.95 -11.12
N HIS A 414 -28.62 -0.83 -12.39
CA HIS A 414 -28.98 -1.80 -13.43
C HIS A 414 -27.95 -2.94 -13.58
N LEU A 415 -26.72 -2.77 -13.08
CA LEU A 415 -25.66 -3.78 -13.21
C LEU A 415 -25.99 -5.07 -12.45
N HIS A 416 -26.72 -4.96 -11.35
CA HIS A 416 -27.13 -6.11 -10.53
C HIS A 416 -28.20 -6.99 -11.20
N CYS A 417 -28.83 -6.53 -12.29
CA CYS A 417 -29.84 -7.31 -13.00
C CYS A 417 -29.23 -8.43 -13.84
N LEU A 418 -27.97 -8.30 -14.29
CA LEU A 418 -27.26 -9.27 -15.14
C LEU A 418 -28.17 -9.91 -16.21
N PRO A 419 -28.76 -9.12 -17.13
CA PRO A 419 -29.81 -9.60 -18.02
C PRO A 419 -29.35 -10.76 -18.92
N THR A 420 -28.11 -10.72 -19.42
CA THR A 420 -27.52 -11.77 -20.26
C THR A 420 -27.46 -13.12 -19.53
N LEU A 421 -27.01 -13.12 -18.27
CA LEU A 421 -26.90 -14.34 -17.45
C LEU A 421 -28.29 -14.84 -17.01
N MET A 422 -29.18 -13.94 -16.61
CA MET A 422 -30.54 -14.29 -16.17
C MET A 422 -31.38 -14.86 -17.33
N ASN A 423 -31.33 -14.24 -18.50
CA ASN A 423 -32.03 -14.74 -19.69
C ASN A 423 -31.49 -16.10 -20.13
N MET A 424 -30.17 -16.32 -20.03
CA MET A 424 -29.57 -17.63 -20.31
C MET A 424 -29.99 -18.69 -19.28
N ALA A 425 -30.06 -18.35 -17.99
CA ALA A 425 -30.51 -19.29 -16.95
C ALA A 425 -32.01 -19.63 -17.06
N ALA A 426 -32.84 -18.71 -17.57
CA ALA A 426 -34.29 -18.86 -17.69
C ALA A 426 -34.78 -19.41 -19.03
N SER A 427 -33.99 -19.28 -20.11
CA SER A 427 -34.37 -19.80 -21.44
C SER A 427 -34.32 -21.33 -21.46
N PHE A 428 -35.41 -21.94 -21.95
CA PHE A 428 -35.49 -23.39 -22.17
C PHE A 428 -35.07 -23.80 -23.59
N ASP A 429 -34.82 -22.82 -24.48
CA ASP A 429 -34.48 -23.04 -25.88
C ASP A 429 -32.98 -23.35 -26.09
N ILE A 430 -32.13 -22.97 -25.13
CA ILE A 430 -30.70 -23.23 -25.16
C ILE A 430 -30.36 -24.64 -24.64
N MET A 431 -29.15 -25.12 -24.97
CA MET A 431 -28.62 -26.37 -24.43
C MET A 431 -28.69 -26.40 -22.89
N LYS A 432 -29.21 -27.52 -22.36
CA LYS A 432 -29.44 -27.72 -20.92
C LYS A 432 -28.19 -27.48 -20.08
N GLU A 433 -27.00 -27.81 -20.58
CA GLU A 433 -25.72 -27.62 -19.90
C GLU A 433 -25.41 -26.13 -19.65
N LYS A 434 -25.54 -25.27 -20.67
CA LYS A 434 -25.34 -23.81 -20.53
C LYS A 434 -26.34 -23.22 -19.54
N ARG A 435 -27.59 -23.67 -19.58
CA ARG A 435 -28.65 -23.25 -18.65
C ARG A 435 -28.31 -23.62 -17.20
N LEU A 436 -27.88 -24.87 -16.95
CA LEU A 436 -27.50 -25.34 -15.62
C LEU A 436 -26.26 -24.62 -15.10
N ARG A 437 -25.25 -24.38 -15.95
CA ARG A 437 -24.06 -23.60 -15.58
C ARG A 437 -24.41 -22.15 -15.23
N ALA A 438 -25.26 -21.49 -16.02
CA ALA A 438 -25.73 -20.15 -15.72
C ALA A 438 -26.48 -20.07 -14.37
N SER A 439 -27.35 -21.05 -14.09
CA SER A 439 -28.03 -21.17 -12.79
C SER A 439 -27.04 -21.43 -11.63
N ALA A 440 -26.05 -22.29 -11.83
CA ALA A 440 -25.00 -22.54 -10.84
C ALA A 440 -24.17 -21.28 -10.56
N ALA A 441 -23.82 -20.50 -11.59
CA ALA A 441 -23.12 -19.24 -11.45
C ALA A 441 -23.91 -18.22 -10.62
N LEU A 442 -25.23 -18.11 -10.84
CA LEU A 442 -26.10 -17.24 -10.02
C LEU A 442 -26.12 -17.65 -8.55
N ASN A 443 -26.18 -18.96 -8.26
CA ASN A 443 -26.09 -19.48 -6.89
C ASN A 443 -24.73 -19.17 -6.25
N CYS A 444 -23.65 -19.27 -7.02
CA CYS A 444 -22.30 -18.94 -6.57
C CYS A 444 -22.15 -17.43 -6.29
N LEU A 445 -22.69 -16.56 -7.15
CA LEU A 445 -22.72 -15.11 -6.93
C LEU A 445 -23.53 -14.73 -5.69
N LYS A 446 -24.65 -15.41 -5.43
CA LYS A 446 -25.42 -15.22 -4.20
C LYS A 446 -24.60 -15.60 -2.95
N ARG A 447 -23.95 -16.78 -2.96
CA ARG A 447 -23.07 -17.22 -1.86
C ARG A 447 -21.90 -16.25 -1.63
N PHE A 448 -21.32 -15.72 -2.71
CA PHE A 448 -20.28 -14.69 -2.65
C PHE A 448 -20.79 -13.42 -1.98
N HIS A 449 -21.98 -12.95 -2.36
CA HIS A 449 -22.61 -11.79 -1.75
C HIS A 449 -22.89 -12.00 -0.25
N GLU A 450 -23.38 -13.18 0.15
CA GLU A 450 -23.58 -13.55 1.56
C GLU A 450 -22.27 -13.52 2.35
N MET A 451 -21.17 -14.02 1.77
CA MET A 451 -19.83 -13.96 2.38
C MET A 451 -19.38 -12.50 2.59
N LYS A 452 -19.50 -11.64 1.57
CA LYS A 452 -19.11 -10.22 1.70
C LYS A 452 -20.00 -9.47 2.70
N LYS A 453 -21.30 -9.77 2.75
CA LYS A 453 -22.24 -9.19 3.71
C LYS A 453 -21.94 -9.60 5.16
N ARG A 454 -21.46 -10.83 5.37
CA ARG A 454 -21.04 -11.32 6.70
C ARG A 454 -19.87 -10.49 7.26
N GLY A 455 -19.02 -9.95 6.39
CA GLY A 455 -17.83 -9.20 6.77
C GLY A 455 -16.72 -10.08 7.35
N PRO A 456 -15.52 -9.51 7.54
CA PRO A 456 -14.38 -10.23 8.09
C PRO A 456 -14.62 -10.54 9.58
N LYS A 457 -14.43 -11.80 9.95
CA LYS A 457 -14.39 -12.27 11.34
C LYS A 457 -12.95 -12.36 11.87
N PRO A 458 -12.72 -12.14 13.17
CA PRO A 458 -11.44 -12.38 13.82
C PRO A 458 -11.00 -13.84 13.66
N TYR A 459 -9.72 -14.03 13.33
CA TYR A 459 -9.12 -15.36 13.29
C TYR A 459 -8.61 -15.74 14.69
N SER A 460 -7.85 -14.84 15.32
CA SER A 460 -7.29 -15.05 16.65
C SER A 460 -8.33 -14.91 17.76
N LEU A 461 -8.13 -15.69 18.82
CA LEU A 461 -8.96 -15.61 20.02
C LEU A 461 -8.76 -14.28 20.76
N HIS A 462 -7.56 -13.73 20.79
CA HIS A 462 -7.28 -12.46 21.47
C HIS A 462 -8.11 -11.31 20.89
N LEU A 463 -8.12 -11.17 19.56
CA LEU A 463 -8.90 -10.13 18.90
C LEU A 463 -10.41 -10.36 19.06
N ASP A 464 -10.86 -11.61 18.98
CA ASP A 464 -12.26 -11.97 19.20
C ASP A 464 -12.75 -11.56 20.61
N HIS A 465 -11.96 -11.86 21.65
CA HIS A 465 -12.24 -11.45 23.03
C HIS A 465 -12.31 -9.93 23.19
N ILE A 466 -11.37 -9.18 22.59
CA ILE A 466 -11.37 -7.70 22.63
C ILE A 466 -12.66 -7.14 22.02
N ILE A 467 -13.06 -7.65 20.85
CA ILE A 467 -14.24 -7.17 20.12
C ILE A 467 -15.52 -7.53 20.87
N GLN A 468 -15.65 -8.77 21.34
CA GLN A 468 -16.82 -9.21 22.12
C GLN A 468 -16.97 -8.38 23.40
N LYS A 469 -15.87 -8.09 24.10
CA LYS A 469 -15.89 -7.24 25.29
C LYS A 469 -16.34 -5.82 24.96
N ALA A 470 -15.80 -5.21 23.91
CA ALA A 470 -16.22 -3.87 23.48
C ALA A 470 -17.71 -3.84 23.16
N ILE A 471 -18.21 -4.78 22.34
CA ILE A 471 -19.64 -4.89 21.99
C ILE A 471 -20.50 -5.07 23.25
N SER A 472 -20.12 -5.97 24.16
CA SER A 472 -20.88 -6.21 25.39
C SER A 472 -20.99 -4.97 26.28
N THR A 473 -19.94 -4.15 26.32
CA THR A 473 -19.91 -2.93 27.14
C THR A 473 -20.84 -1.87 26.54
N HIS A 474 -20.82 -1.70 25.21
CA HIS A 474 -21.76 -0.82 24.50
C HIS A 474 -23.22 -1.26 24.69
N GLN A 475 -23.50 -2.56 24.55
CA GLN A 475 -24.86 -3.10 24.73
C GLN A 475 -25.41 -2.91 26.16
N ARG A 476 -24.57 -3.13 27.18
CA ARG A 476 -24.97 -2.93 28.59
C ARG A 476 -25.28 -1.47 28.92
N ARG A 477 -24.72 -0.52 28.18
CA ARG A 477 -24.96 0.92 28.37
C ARG A 477 -26.27 1.38 27.72
N ASP A 478 -26.59 0.88 26.53
CA ASP A 478 -27.83 1.23 25.81
C ASP A 478 -29.08 0.55 26.41
N GLN A 479 -28.90 -0.51 27.19
CA GLN A 479 -29.96 -1.22 27.91
C GLN A 479 -30.35 -0.51 29.22
N TYR A 480 -30.97 0.66 29.11
CA TYR A 480 -31.97 1.13 30.09
C TYR A 480 -33.41 0.79 29.66
N ARG A 481 -33.60 0.05 28.55
CA ARG A 481 -34.92 -0.46 28.15
C ARG A 481 -34.86 -1.87 27.57
N VAL A 482 -35.83 -2.66 28.05
CA VAL A 482 -36.22 -4.02 27.66
C VAL A 482 -35.36 -5.14 28.29
N GLN A 483 -35.73 -5.51 29.53
CA GLN A 483 -35.70 -6.91 29.95
C GLN A 483 -36.46 -7.71 28.87
N LYS A 484 -35.73 -8.38 27.99
CA LYS A 484 -36.29 -9.51 27.27
C LYS A 484 -36.30 -10.65 28.26
N ASP A 485 -37.48 -10.94 28.80
CA ASP A 485 -37.80 -12.24 29.36
C ASP A 485 -37.58 -13.28 28.26
N ILE A 486 -36.35 -13.78 28.17
CA ILE A 486 -36.08 -15.04 27.51
C ILE A 486 -36.78 -16.07 28.39
N PHE A 487 -37.72 -16.81 27.81
CA PHE A 487 -38.29 -18.02 28.39
C PHE A 487 -37.11 -18.95 28.77
N ILE A 488 -36.65 -18.87 30.02
CA ILE A 488 -35.65 -19.77 30.57
C ILE A 488 -36.39 -21.09 30.82
N LEU A 489 -35.93 -22.16 30.17
CA LEU A 489 -36.47 -23.52 30.32
C LEU A 489 -36.62 -23.82 31.82
N LYS A 490 -37.82 -24.21 32.24
CA LYS A 490 -38.18 -24.45 33.66
C LYS A 490 -37.74 -25.83 34.16
N ASP A 491 -37.23 -26.69 33.27
CA ASP A 491 -36.79 -28.06 33.56
C ASP A 491 -35.25 -28.15 33.62
N THR A 492 -34.63 -27.46 34.59
CA THR A 492 -33.18 -27.23 34.62
C THR A 492 -32.36 -28.35 35.25
N GLU A 493 -32.91 -29.14 36.18
CA GLU A 493 -32.11 -30.07 36.99
C GLU A 493 -31.87 -31.42 36.30
N GLU A 494 -32.94 -32.07 35.81
CA GLU A 494 -32.82 -33.37 35.12
C GLU A 494 -32.03 -33.25 33.81
N ALA A 495 -32.26 -32.15 33.07
CA ALA A 495 -31.51 -31.84 31.86
C ALA A 495 -30.02 -31.58 32.16
N LEU A 496 -29.69 -30.94 33.29
CA LEU A 496 -28.30 -30.71 33.70
C LEU A 496 -27.61 -32.02 34.08
N VAL A 497 -28.25 -32.88 34.87
CA VAL A 497 -27.69 -34.18 35.26
C VAL A 497 -27.52 -35.10 34.05
N MET A 498 -28.47 -35.10 33.11
CA MET A 498 -28.35 -35.83 31.85
C MET A 498 -27.17 -35.32 31.02
N ASN A 499 -27.05 -34.00 30.84
CA ASN A 499 -25.91 -33.40 30.13
C ASN A 499 -24.57 -33.66 30.84
N LEU A 500 -24.52 -33.66 32.17
CA LEU A 500 -23.32 -34.00 32.95
C LEU A 500 -22.91 -35.45 32.73
N ARG A 501 -23.87 -36.38 32.67
CA ARG A 501 -23.60 -37.80 32.38
C ARG A 501 -23.13 -38.01 30.95
N ASP A 502 -23.79 -37.36 29.99
CA ASP A 502 -23.49 -37.46 28.56
C ASP A 502 -22.21 -36.71 28.16
N SER A 503 -21.70 -35.82 29.02
CA SER A 503 -20.39 -35.18 28.84
C SER A 503 -19.21 -36.15 28.92
N GLN A 504 -19.43 -37.34 29.49
CA GLN A 504 -18.44 -38.41 29.73
C GLN A 504 -17.30 -38.04 30.69
N VAL A 505 -17.25 -36.80 31.21
CA VAL A 505 -16.20 -36.32 32.12
C VAL A 505 -16.17 -37.10 33.42
N LEU A 506 -17.33 -37.57 33.91
CA LEU A 506 -17.44 -38.34 35.15
C LEU A 506 -17.16 -39.84 34.93
N ASN A 507 -17.35 -40.34 33.70
CA ASN A 507 -17.28 -41.77 33.36
C ASN A 507 -15.84 -42.26 33.25
N HIS A 508 -14.97 -41.55 32.54
CA HIS A 508 -13.54 -41.90 32.39
C HIS A 508 -12.62 -40.69 32.56
N LYS A 509 -11.34 -40.97 32.84
CA LYS A 509 -10.31 -39.95 33.06
C LYS A 509 -9.56 -39.54 31.78
N GLU A 510 -9.79 -40.23 30.66
CA GLU A 510 -9.16 -39.92 29.38
C GLU A 510 -9.68 -38.58 28.82
N ASN A 511 -8.79 -37.58 28.77
CA ASN A 511 -9.17 -36.17 28.64
C ASN A 511 -9.62 -35.75 27.23
N LEU A 512 -9.13 -36.41 26.18
CA LEU A 512 -9.37 -35.99 24.79
C LEU A 512 -10.71 -36.49 24.22
N ASP A 513 -11.25 -37.56 24.81
CA ASP A 513 -12.49 -38.21 24.38
C ASP A 513 -13.74 -37.56 24.96
N TRP A 514 -13.59 -36.63 25.91
CA TRP A 514 -14.72 -35.92 26.48
C TRP A 514 -15.51 -35.14 25.42
N ASN A 515 -16.83 -35.03 25.64
CA ASN A 515 -17.69 -34.26 24.75
C ASN A 515 -17.63 -32.76 25.09
N TRP A 516 -16.64 -32.08 24.50
CA TRP A 516 -16.37 -30.66 24.70
C TRP A 516 -17.52 -29.72 24.28
N ASN A 517 -18.41 -30.16 23.38
CA ASN A 517 -19.61 -29.37 23.05
C ASN A 517 -20.56 -29.31 24.24
N LEU A 518 -20.81 -30.46 24.90
CA LEU A 518 -21.66 -30.55 26.08
C LEU A 518 -21.04 -29.81 27.28
N ILE A 519 -19.73 -29.95 27.49
CA ILE A 519 -19.01 -29.20 28.52
C ILE A 519 -19.20 -27.69 28.33
N GLY A 520 -19.01 -27.18 27.11
CA GLY A 520 -19.23 -25.77 26.79
C GLY A 520 -20.68 -25.33 27.04
N THR A 521 -21.68 -26.16 26.72
CA THR A 521 -23.09 -25.83 27.00
C THR A 521 -23.40 -25.79 28.49
N ILE A 522 -22.86 -26.72 29.28
CA ILE A 522 -23.07 -26.76 30.74
C ILE A 522 -22.47 -25.51 31.40
N LEU A 523 -21.26 -25.13 31.01
CA LEU A 523 -20.57 -23.95 31.57
C LEU A 523 -21.23 -22.62 31.18
N LYS A 524 -21.96 -22.58 30.06
CA LYS A 524 -22.71 -21.40 29.61
C LYS A 524 -24.18 -21.41 30.03
N TRP A 525 -24.63 -22.45 30.73
CA TRP A 525 -26.04 -22.63 31.01
C TRP A 525 -26.55 -21.55 31.97
N PRO A 526 -27.57 -20.76 31.58
CA PRO A 526 -28.10 -19.71 32.46
C PRO A 526 -28.60 -20.30 33.78
N ASN A 527 -28.25 -19.68 34.92
CA ASN A 527 -28.61 -20.07 36.30
C ASN A 527 -27.93 -21.33 36.87
N VAL A 528 -27.09 -22.02 36.11
CA VAL A 528 -26.18 -23.03 36.67
C VAL A 528 -24.98 -22.28 37.20
N ASN A 529 -24.89 -22.14 38.52
CA ASN A 529 -23.69 -21.70 39.20
C ASN A 529 -23.45 -22.66 40.38
N LEU A 530 -22.19 -22.74 40.84
CA LEU A 530 -21.81 -23.59 41.99
C LEU A 530 -22.56 -23.23 43.28
N ARG A 531 -23.23 -22.06 43.33
CA ARG A 531 -23.96 -21.55 44.49
C ARG A 531 -25.36 -22.17 44.63
N ASN A 532 -26.08 -22.33 43.53
CA ASN A 532 -27.46 -22.81 43.52
C ASN A 532 -27.53 -24.35 43.55
N TYR A 533 -26.58 -25.01 42.90
CA TYR A 533 -26.53 -26.47 42.78
C TYR A 533 -25.38 -27.06 43.61
N LYS A 534 -25.69 -27.48 44.84
CA LYS A 534 -24.74 -28.19 45.73
C LYS A 534 -24.64 -29.69 45.40
N ASP A 535 -24.61 -30.04 44.12
CA ASP A 535 -24.46 -31.43 43.69
C ASP A 535 -22.98 -31.84 43.74
N GLU A 536 -22.70 -32.95 44.43
CA GLU A 536 -21.35 -33.52 44.51
C GLU A 536 -20.80 -33.88 43.11
N GLN A 537 -21.69 -34.25 42.19
CA GLN A 537 -21.33 -34.56 40.80
C GLN A 537 -20.77 -33.34 40.07
N LEU A 538 -21.35 -32.15 40.28
CA LEU A 538 -20.88 -30.89 39.71
C LEU A 538 -19.51 -30.50 40.30
N HIS A 539 -19.32 -30.63 41.61
CA HIS A 539 -18.00 -30.39 42.22
C HIS A 539 -16.93 -31.39 41.76
N ARG A 540 -17.28 -32.67 41.50
CA ARG A 540 -16.35 -33.65 40.90
C ARG A 540 -16.01 -33.29 39.45
N PHE A 541 -17.00 -32.84 38.68
CA PHE A 541 -16.83 -32.36 37.30
C PHE A 541 -15.87 -31.15 37.26
N VAL A 542 -16.10 -30.13 38.08
CA VAL A 542 -15.27 -28.93 38.18
C VAL A 542 -13.84 -29.28 38.61
N ARG A 543 -13.64 -30.19 39.58
CA ARG A 543 -12.30 -30.63 40.00
C ARG A 543 -11.53 -31.36 38.89
N ARG A 544 -12.20 -32.19 38.07
CA ARG A 544 -11.57 -32.87 36.92
C ARG A 544 -11.15 -31.87 35.84
N LEU A 545 -12.00 -30.88 35.54
CA LEU A 545 -11.66 -29.80 34.60
C LEU A 545 -10.52 -28.91 35.13
N LEU A 546 -10.55 -28.56 36.41
CA LEU A 546 -9.49 -27.80 37.06
C LEU A 546 -8.15 -28.53 36.95
N TYR A 547 -8.11 -29.83 37.25
CA TYR A 547 -6.90 -30.63 37.12
C TYR A 547 -6.37 -30.65 35.67
N PHE A 548 -7.25 -30.73 34.68
CA PHE A 548 -6.88 -30.67 33.25
C PHE A 548 -6.26 -29.32 32.84
N TYR A 549 -6.85 -28.20 33.29
CA TYR A 549 -6.39 -26.86 32.94
C TYR A 549 -5.19 -26.36 33.77
N LYS A 550 -4.82 -27.04 34.86
CA LYS A 550 -3.65 -26.65 35.66
C LYS A 550 -2.35 -26.90 34.88
N PRO A 551 -1.45 -25.91 34.71
CA PRO A 551 -0.17 -26.11 34.03
C PRO A 551 0.74 -27.13 34.74
N SER A 552 0.65 -27.27 36.07
CA SER A 552 1.38 -28.29 36.82
C SER A 552 1.05 -29.72 36.42
N SER A 553 -0.17 -29.99 35.93
CA SER A 553 -0.59 -31.31 35.45
C SER A 553 0.05 -31.69 34.12
N LYS A 554 0.57 -30.71 33.37
CA LYS A 554 1.14 -30.86 32.02
C LYS A 554 0.19 -31.51 30.99
N LEU A 555 -1.12 -31.50 31.23
CA LEU A 555 -2.11 -32.01 30.28
C LEU A 555 -2.39 -30.98 29.18
N TYR A 556 -3.12 -29.92 29.51
CA TYR A 556 -3.43 -28.85 28.54
C TYR A 556 -2.19 -28.12 28.03
N ALA A 557 -1.20 -27.87 28.90
CA ALA A 557 -0.01 -27.07 28.57
C ALA A 557 0.95 -27.71 27.54
N ASN A 558 0.86 -29.04 27.32
CA ASN A 558 1.72 -29.78 26.40
C ASN A 558 1.11 -30.00 25.02
N LEU A 559 -0.16 -29.64 24.81
CA LEU A 559 -0.81 -29.79 23.51
C LEU A 559 -0.20 -28.80 22.51
N ASP A 560 0.09 -29.27 21.30
CA ASP A 560 0.62 -28.44 20.21
C ASP A 560 -0.46 -27.52 19.61
N LEU A 561 -0.05 -26.36 19.08
CA LEU A 561 -0.96 -25.35 18.55
C LEU A 561 -1.80 -25.80 17.35
N ASP A 562 -1.27 -26.72 16.54
CA ASP A 562 -1.95 -27.24 15.34
C ASP A 562 -3.00 -28.34 15.67
N TYR A 563 -3.24 -28.60 16.94
CA TYR A 563 -4.23 -29.59 17.36
C TYR A 563 -5.65 -29.18 16.92
N ALA A 564 -6.37 -30.12 16.29
CA ALA A 564 -7.66 -29.85 15.63
C ALA A 564 -8.73 -29.21 16.54
N LYS A 565 -8.76 -29.57 17.83
CA LYS A 565 -9.69 -29.00 18.83
C LYS A 565 -9.07 -27.91 19.69
N ALA A 566 -7.88 -27.39 19.38
CA ALA A 566 -7.17 -26.42 20.23
C ALA A 566 -8.02 -25.18 20.56
N LYS A 567 -8.61 -24.55 19.52
CA LYS A 567 -9.49 -23.38 19.69
C LYS A 567 -10.68 -23.68 20.60
N GLN A 568 -11.28 -24.86 20.45
CA GLN A 568 -12.41 -25.29 21.27
C GLN A 568 -12.01 -25.44 22.75
N LEU A 569 -10.88 -26.09 23.03
CA LEU A 569 -10.37 -26.27 24.40
C LEU A 569 -10.08 -24.94 25.10
N THR A 570 -9.49 -23.99 24.37
CA THR A 570 -9.20 -22.66 24.93
C THR A 570 -10.46 -21.86 25.18
N VAL A 571 -11.45 -21.92 24.28
CA VAL A 571 -12.75 -21.25 24.46
C VAL A 571 -13.50 -21.82 25.66
N VAL A 572 -13.53 -23.14 25.81
CA VAL A 572 -14.11 -23.81 27.00
C VAL A 572 -13.35 -23.41 28.27
N GLY A 573 -12.02 -23.27 28.21
CA GLY A 573 -11.20 -22.84 29.34
C GLY A 573 -11.53 -21.41 29.78
N CYS A 574 -11.70 -20.47 28.84
CA CYS A 574 -12.11 -19.10 29.17
C CYS A 574 -13.50 -19.08 29.82
N GLN A 575 -14.46 -19.82 29.27
CA GLN A 575 -15.81 -19.95 29.83
C GLN A 575 -15.81 -20.60 31.21
N PHE A 576 -14.98 -21.62 31.42
CA PHE A 576 -14.80 -22.26 32.72
C PHE A 576 -14.28 -21.28 33.77
N THR A 577 -13.29 -20.45 33.41
CA THR A 577 -12.77 -19.44 34.33
C THR A 577 -13.78 -18.34 34.66
N GLU A 578 -14.65 -17.97 33.71
CA GLU A 578 -15.75 -17.03 33.92
C GLU A 578 -16.85 -17.65 34.81
N PHE A 579 -17.20 -18.91 34.58
CA PHE A 579 -18.14 -19.68 35.40
C PHE A 579 -17.69 -19.79 36.86
N LEU A 580 -16.40 -20.07 37.11
CA LEU A 580 -15.84 -20.08 38.47
C LEU A 580 -15.92 -18.70 39.15
N LEU A 581 -15.79 -17.63 38.37
CA LEU A 581 -15.88 -16.25 38.87
C LEU A 581 -17.32 -15.84 39.20
N GLU A 582 -18.32 -16.40 38.52
CA GLU A 582 -19.74 -16.14 38.77
C GLU A 582 -20.21 -16.65 40.14
N SER A 583 -19.59 -17.72 40.65
CA SER A 583 -19.81 -18.21 42.01
C SER A 583 -18.92 -17.49 43.04
N GLU A 584 -19.48 -16.49 43.72
CA GLU A 584 -18.74 -15.61 44.62
C GLU A 584 -18.14 -16.28 45.87
N GLU A 585 -18.68 -17.38 46.39
CA GLU A 585 -18.17 -18.02 47.62
C GLU A 585 -17.44 -19.34 47.34
N ASP A 586 -18.13 -20.33 46.75
CA ASP A 586 -17.58 -21.68 46.52
C ASP A 586 -16.56 -21.76 45.38
N GLY A 587 -16.60 -20.82 44.42
CA GLY A 587 -15.69 -20.78 43.27
C GLY A 587 -14.32 -20.18 43.56
N GLN A 588 -14.18 -19.41 44.64
CA GLN A 588 -12.93 -18.70 44.95
C GLN A 588 -11.76 -19.66 45.19
N GLY A 589 -11.98 -20.76 45.90
CA GLY A 589 -10.93 -21.73 46.22
C GLY A 589 -10.32 -22.36 44.96
N TYR A 590 -11.16 -22.79 44.02
CA TYR A 590 -10.72 -23.37 42.75
C TYR A 590 -10.02 -22.35 41.86
N LEU A 591 -10.56 -21.12 41.80
CA LEU A 591 -10.00 -20.06 40.97
C LEU A 591 -8.64 -19.59 41.50
N GLU A 592 -8.51 -19.40 42.82
CA GLU A 592 -7.23 -19.07 43.45
C GLU A 592 -6.16 -20.14 43.20
N GLU A 593 -6.53 -21.43 43.31
CA GLU A 593 -5.62 -22.54 43.03
C GLU A 593 -5.13 -22.50 41.57
N LEU A 594 -6.04 -22.28 40.61
CA LEU A 594 -5.70 -22.18 39.20
C LEU A 594 -4.78 -20.99 38.92
N VAL A 595 -5.14 -19.80 39.41
CA VAL A 595 -4.37 -18.57 39.15
C VAL A 595 -2.98 -18.66 39.79
N LYS A 596 -2.86 -19.17 41.03
CA LYS A 596 -1.55 -19.38 41.68
C LYS A 596 -0.67 -20.36 40.90
N ASP A 597 -1.25 -21.42 40.34
CA ASP A 597 -0.51 -22.39 39.51
C ASP A 597 -0.02 -21.76 38.19
N ILE A 598 -0.86 -20.95 37.55
CA ILE A 598 -0.47 -20.21 36.33
C ILE A 598 0.64 -19.20 36.62
N VAL A 599 0.55 -18.45 37.73
CA VAL A 599 1.61 -17.51 38.15
C VAL A 599 2.90 -18.24 38.46
N HIS A 600 2.83 -19.39 39.12
CA HIS A 600 4.00 -20.22 39.38
C HIS A 600 4.68 -20.69 38.08
N TRP A 601 3.88 -21.19 37.13
CA TRP A 601 4.38 -21.57 35.80
C TRP A 601 5.00 -20.39 35.04
N LEU A 602 4.37 -19.20 35.10
CA LEU A 602 4.86 -18.00 34.43
C LEU A 602 6.20 -17.54 35.00
N ASN A 603 6.37 -17.53 36.33
CA ASN A 603 7.63 -17.21 37.00
C ASN A 603 8.74 -18.22 36.69
N CYS A 604 8.40 -19.49 36.53
CA CYS A 604 9.35 -20.53 36.13
C CYS A 604 9.78 -20.37 34.66
N SER A 605 8.85 -19.97 33.78
CA SER A 605 9.09 -19.82 32.34
C SER A 605 9.80 -18.50 31.97
N SER A 606 9.65 -17.46 32.79
CA SER A 606 10.23 -16.13 32.56
C SER A 606 11.69 -15.96 32.95
N GLY A 607 12.31 -17.02 33.48
CA GLY A 607 13.72 -17.01 33.89
C GLY A 607 13.98 -16.31 35.23
N MET A 608 12.95 -16.08 36.06
CA MET A 608 13.14 -15.58 37.44
C MET A 608 13.83 -16.61 38.35
N LYS A 609 13.92 -17.88 37.91
CA LYS A 609 14.77 -18.92 38.54
C LYS A 609 15.91 -19.32 37.59
N PRO A 610 17.16 -19.45 38.08
CA PRO A 610 18.35 -19.65 37.24
C PRO A 610 18.43 -21.00 36.52
N GLU A 611 17.64 -22.01 36.89
CA GLU A 611 17.83 -23.39 36.40
C GLU A 611 17.23 -23.69 35.00
N ARG A 612 16.33 -22.85 34.43
CA ARG A 612 15.63 -23.13 33.15
C ARG A 612 15.22 -21.91 32.33
N SER A 613 16.11 -20.95 32.14
CA SER A 613 15.86 -19.69 31.40
C SER A 613 15.59 -19.81 29.89
N LEU A 614 15.47 -21.03 29.34
CA LEU A 614 15.40 -21.32 27.89
C LEU A 614 14.14 -22.09 27.44
N GLN A 615 13.01 -21.99 28.15
CA GLN A 615 11.75 -22.65 27.76
C GLN A 615 10.93 -21.92 26.68
N ASN A 616 11.52 -20.99 25.91
CA ASN A 616 10.83 -20.27 24.84
C ASN A 616 10.22 -21.20 23.78
N ASN A 617 10.84 -22.36 23.51
CA ASN A 617 10.37 -23.32 22.51
C ASN A 617 9.05 -24.01 22.93
N GLY A 618 8.83 -24.20 24.24
CA GLY A 618 7.59 -24.78 24.74
C GLY A 618 6.42 -23.78 24.63
N LEU A 619 6.64 -22.52 25.03
CA LEU A 619 5.60 -21.49 24.99
C LEU A 619 5.11 -21.19 23.57
N LEU A 620 6.03 -21.10 22.60
CA LEU A 620 5.73 -20.70 21.23
C LEU A 620 5.02 -21.78 20.42
N ASN A 621 5.20 -23.06 20.78
CA ASN A 621 4.69 -24.19 20.01
C ASN A 621 3.50 -24.90 20.67
N THR A 622 3.23 -24.66 21.96
CA THR A 622 2.13 -25.30 22.70
C THR A 622 1.01 -24.34 23.10
N LEU A 623 -0.15 -24.88 23.49
CA LEU A 623 -1.31 -24.14 23.99
C LEU A 623 -1.04 -23.39 25.30
N SER A 624 0.12 -23.57 25.92
CA SER A 624 0.51 -22.86 27.15
C SER A 624 0.51 -21.33 26.98
N GLN A 625 0.71 -20.80 25.77
CA GLN A 625 0.56 -19.37 25.52
C GLN A 625 -0.87 -18.83 25.74
N HIS A 626 -1.89 -19.68 25.75
CA HIS A 626 -3.28 -19.25 25.94
C HIS A 626 -3.65 -19.00 27.41
N TYR A 627 -2.78 -19.28 28.38
CA TYR A 627 -3.03 -18.87 29.77
C TYR A 627 -3.20 -17.35 29.92
N PHE A 628 -2.58 -16.56 29.03
CA PHE A 628 -2.82 -15.12 28.97
C PHE A 628 -4.26 -14.74 28.60
N LEU A 629 -4.97 -15.57 27.81
CA LEU A 629 -6.40 -15.36 27.52
C LEU A 629 -7.28 -15.56 28.75
N PHE A 630 -6.89 -16.47 29.66
CA PHE A 630 -7.60 -16.65 30.92
C PHE A 630 -7.44 -15.41 31.81
N PHE A 631 -6.23 -14.84 31.89
CA PHE A 631 -6.03 -13.54 32.55
C PHE A 631 -6.84 -12.43 31.89
N GLY A 632 -6.90 -12.40 30.55
CA GLY A 632 -7.71 -11.44 29.82
C GLY A 632 -9.19 -11.52 30.19
N THR A 633 -9.77 -12.72 30.14
CA THR A 633 -11.17 -12.98 30.49
C THR A 633 -11.45 -12.57 31.95
N LEU A 634 -10.58 -12.93 32.89
CA LEU A 634 -10.71 -12.51 34.30
C LEU A 634 -10.65 -10.98 34.47
N SER A 635 -9.73 -10.32 33.76
CA SER A 635 -9.52 -8.87 33.88
C SER A 635 -10.73 -8.03 33.45
N CYS A 636 -11.63 -8.58 32.64
CA CYS A 636 -12.84 -7.92 32.18
C CYS A 636 -13.89 -7.68 33.28
N HIS A 637 -13.81 -8.37 34.41
CA HIS A 637 -14.77 -8.31 35.51
C HIS A 637 -14.16 -7.64 36.75
N PRO A 638 -14.92 -6.80 37.50
CA PRO A 638 -14.42 -6.16 38.73
C PRO A 638 -13.90 -7.16 39.77
N HIS A 639 -14.65 -8.25 39.98
CA HIS A 639 -14.28 -9.29 40.93
C HIS A 639 -13.05 -10.06 40.47
N GLY A 640 -12.90 -10.26 39.15
CA GLY A 640 -11.73 -10.89 38.57
C GLY A 640 -10.45 -10.08 38.78
N VAL A 641 -10.51 -8.75 38.65
CA VAL A 641 -9.35 -7.87 38.96
C VAL A 641 -8.90 -8.00 40.41
N LYS A 642 -9.84 -8.04 41.37
CA LYS A 642 -9.53 -8.27 42.80
C LYS A 642 -8.87 -9.63 43.01
N MET A 643 -9.34 -10.66 42.32
CA MET A 643 -8.77 -12.02 42.39
C MET A 643 -7.34 -12.08 41.83
N LEU A 644 -7.11 -11.44 40.68
CA LEU A 644 -5.78 -11.34 40.06
C LEU A 644 -4.79 -10.57 40.95
N GLU A 645 -5.27 -9.54 41.65
CA GLU A 645 -4.48 -8.78 42.63
C GLU A 645 -4.12 -9.62 43.85
N LYS A 646 -5.08 -10.34 44.45
CA LYS A 646 -4.83 -11.28 45.56
C LYS A 646 -3.73 -12.31 45.24
N CYS A 647 -3.67 -12.76 43.98
CA CYS A 647 -2.70 -13.75 43.53
C CYS A 647 -1.36 -13.15 43.03
N ASN A 648 -1.11 -11.85 43.23
CA ASN A 648 0.10 -11.14 42.78
C ASN A 648 0.38 -11.23 41.26
N VAL A 649 -0.66 -11.36 40.43
CA VAL A 649 -0.51 -11.47 38.97
C VAL A 649 0.07 -10.18 38.39
N PHE A 650 -0.46 -9.02 38.78
CA PHE A 650 0.01 -7.72 38.27
C PHE A 650 1.48 -7.45 38.62
N GLN A 651 1.93 -7.85 39.83
CA GLN A 651 3.34 -7.72 40.21
C GLN A 651 4.24 -8.63 39.36
N CYS A 652 3.81 -9.86 39.08
CA CYS A 652 4.51 -10.76 38.17
C CYS A 652 4.66 -10.11 36.78
N LEU A 653 3.58 -9.60 36.21
CA LEU A 653 3.60 -8.92 34.90
C LEU A 653 4.49 -7.66 34.90
N LEU A 654 4.49 -6.88 35.97
CA LEU A 654 5.38 -5.71 36.12
C LEU A 654 6.86 -6.10 36.17
N ASN A 655 7.20 -7.24 36.77
CA ASN A 655 8.56 -7.78 36.79
C ASN A 655 8.97 -8.27 35.39
N LEU A 656 8.05 -8.90 34.65
CA LEU A 656 8.28 -9.33 33.26
C LEU A 656 8.61 -8.17 32.32
N CYS A 657 7.99 -7.01 32.52
CA CYS A 657 8.25 -5.81 31.72
C CYS A 657 9.71 -5.34 31.76
N SER A 658 10.46 -5.70 32.80
CA SER A 658 11.87 -5.32 32.95
C SER A 658 12.83 -6.26 32.21
N LEU A 659 12.36 -7.41 31.73
CA LEU A 659 13.18 -8.42 31.05
C LEU A 659 13.40 -8.02 29.58
N LYS A 660 14.66 -8.07 29.12
CA LYS A 660 15.04 -7.69 27.75
C LYS A 660 15.02 -8.85 26.74
N ASN A 661 14.96 -10.09 27.21
CA ASN A 661 15.21 -11.28 26.37
C ASN A 661 13.93 -11.92 25.80
N GLN A 662 12.75 -11.48 26.23
CA GLN A 662 11.48 -12.17 25.99
C GLN A 662 10.37 -11.24 25.46
N ASP A 663 10.57 -10.72 24.25
CA ASP A 663 9.60 -9.80 23.61
C ASP A 663 8.20 -10.43 23.42
N HIS A 664 8.13 -11.75 23.16
CA HIS A 664 6.90 -12.49 22.92
C HIS A 664 5.93 -12.47 24.12
N LEU A 665 6.43 -12.54 25.35
CA LEU A 665 5.59 -12.51 26.56
C LEU A 665 4.95 -11.12 26.74
N LEU A 666 5.67 -10.06 26.40
CA LEU A 666 5.12 -8.70 26.43
C LEU A 666 4.04 -8.52 25.37
N LYS A 667 4.22 -9.08 24.17
CA LYS A 667 3.17 -9.09 23.13
C LYS A 667 1.90 -9.82 23.59
N LEU A 668 2.03 -10.98 24.25
CA LEU A 668 0.90 -11.73 24.80
C LEU A 668 0.20 -10.96 25.93
N THR A 669 0.97 -10.39 26.84
CA THR A 669 0.42 -9.63 27.98
C THR A 669 -0.37 -8.41 27.50
N VAL A 670 0.23 -7.59 26.63
CA VAL A 670 -0.37 -6.32 26.19
C VAL A 670 -1.64 -6.54 25.34
N SER A 671 -1.75 -7.67 24.65
CA SER A 671 -2.90 -7.98 23.80
C SER A 671 -3.99 -8.78 24.51
N SER A 672 -3.79 -9.18 25.77
CA SER A 672 -4.76 -9.98 26.52
C SER A 672 -5.48 -9.20 27.62
N LEU A 673 -4.82 -8.25 28.28
CA LEU A 673 -5.43 -7.49 29.38
C LEU A 673 -6.52 -6.52 28.92
N ASP A 674 -7.55 -6.32 29.74
CA ASP A 674 -8.57 -5.28 29.54
C ASP A 674 -8.13 -3.92 30.12
N TYR A 675 -8.29 -2.86 29.32
CA TYR A 675 -7.92 -1.48 29.66
C TYR A 675 -9.13 -0.55 29.86
N SER A 676 -10.35 -1.10 29.81
CA SER A 676 -11.60 -0.34 29.89
C SER A 676 -11.72 0.45 31.21
N ARG A 677 -11.25 -0.12 32.33
CA ARG A 677 -11.29 0.50 33.66
C ARG A 677 -9.93 1.04 34.07
N ASP A 678 -9.95 2.06 34.91
CA ASP A 678 -8.73 2.58 35.51
C ASP A 678 -8.20 1.62 36.58
N GLY A 679 -6.88 1.40 36.61
CA GLY A 679 -6.25 0.45 37.52
C GLY A 679 -4.88 -0.06 37.06
N LEU A 680 -4.37 -1.10 37.72
CA LEU A 680 -3.03 -1.66 37.53
C LEU A 680 -2.76 -2.15 36.09
N ALA A 681 -3.79 -2.53 35.34
CA ALA A 681 -3.65 -2.91 33.93
C ALA A 681 -3.12 -1.75 33.06
N ARG A 682 -3.60 -0.51 33.28
CA ARG A 682 -3.10 0.68 32.56
C ARG A 682 -1.68 1.05 32.98
N VAL A 683 -1.31 0.80 34.23
CA VAL A 683 0.07 0.99 34.73
C VAL A 683 1.04 0.07 34.01
N ILE A 684 0.67 -1.20 33.81
CA ILE A 684 1.47 -2.16 33.02
C ILE A 684 1.62 -1.68 31.59
N LEU A 685 0.53 -1.25 30.93
CA LEU A 685 0.58 -0.72 29.57
C LEU A 685 1.51 0.50 29.47
N SER A 686 1.38 1.46 30.38
CA SER A 686 2.23 2.66 30.43
C SER A 686 3.71 2.32 30.65
N LYS A 687 4.00 1.35 31.53
CA LYS A 687 5.37 0.86 31.76
C LYS A 687 5.95 0.20 30.50
N ILE A 688 5.17 -0.60 29.78
CA ILE A 688 5.59 -1.21 28.51
C ILE A 688 5.83 -0.14 27.45
N LEU A 689 4.97 0.87 27.36
CA LEU A 689 5.09 1.96 26.39
C LEU A 689 6.34 2.85 26.61
N THR A 690 6.79 3.01 27.85
CA THR A 690 7.87 3.95 28.21
C THR A 690 9.23 3.28 28.46
N ALA A 691 9.27 2.09 29.05
CA ALA A 691 10.51 1.51 29.61
C ALA A 691 10.88 0.11 29.07
N ALA A 692 10.19 -0.41 28.06
CA ALA A 692 10.49 -1.72 27.44
C ALA A 692 11.53 -1.65 26.30
N THR A 693 11.84 -2.80 25.69
CA THR A 693 12.64 -2.92 24.46
C THR A 693 12.00 -2.16 23.30
N ASP A 694 12.81 -1.64 22.37
CA ASP A 694 12.33 -0.83 21.24
C ASP A 694 11.27 -1.56 20.38
N SER A 695 11.45 -2.87 20.17
CA SER A 695 10.49 -3.75 19.48
C SER A 695 9.14 -3.83 20.21
N CYS A 696 9.18 -4.02 21.52
CA CYS A 696 7.97 -4.10 22.35
C CYS A 696 7.28 -2.76 22.51
N ARG A 697 8.02 -1.65 22.68
CA ARG A 697 7.44 -0.30 22.70
C ARG A 697 6.74 0.00 21.37
N LEU A 698 7.36 -0.35 20.25
CA LEU A 698 6.74 -0.21 18.93
C LEU A 698 5.46 -1.04 18.79
N TYR A 699 5.48 -2.31 19.25
CA TYR A 699 4.30 -3.17 19.22
C TYR A 699 3.18 -2.64 20.13
N ALA A 700 3.50 -2.22 21.35
CA ALA A 700 2.53 -1.64 22.28
C ALA A 700 1.91 -0.35 21.73
N THR A 701 2.71 0.53 21.12
CA THR A 701 2.20 1.71 20.40
C THR A 701 1.27 1.30 19.27
N LYS A 702 1.64 0.32 18.43
CA LYS A 702 0.77 -0.21 17.36
C LYS A 702 -0.52 -0.83 17.90
N HIS A 703 -0.47 -1.45 19.07
CA HIS A 703 -1.62 -2.08 19.72
C HIS A 703 -2.68 -1.05 20.13
N LEU A 704 -2.32 0.21 20.38
CA LEU A 704 -3.30 1.28 20.63
C LEU A 704 -4.27 1.47 19.45
N ARG A 705 -3.85 1.17 18.22
CA ARG A 705 -4.75 1.18 17.04
C ARG A 705 -5.84 0.11 17.14
N VAL A 706 -5.58 -1.03 17.78
CA VAL A 706 -6.55 -2.10 18.02
C VAL A 706 -7.65 -1.60 18.95
N LEU A 707 -7.26 -0.99 20.07
CA LEU A 707 -8.17 -0.45 21.07
C LEU A 707 -9.03 0.70 20.51
N LEU A 708 -8.42 1.54 19.66
CA LEU A 708 -9.11 2.61 18.94
C LEU A 708 -10.17 2.06 17.96
N ARG A 709 -9.79 1.12 17.08
CA ARG A 709 -10.70 0.57 16.05
C ARG A 709 -11.79 -0.32 16.64
N ALA A 710 -11.50 -1.02 17.74
CA ALA A 710 -12.48 -1.81 18.48
C ALA A 710 -13.53 -0.96 19.22
N ASN A 711 -13.41 0.38 19.21
CA ASN A 711 -14.27 1.30 19.96
C ASN A 711 -14.25 1.03 21.48
N VAL A 712 -13.06 0.85 22.07
CA VAL A 712 -12.96 0.76 23.53
C VAL A 712 -13.43 2.09 24.17
N GLU A 713 -14.24 2.00 25.21
CA GLU A 713 -14.80 3.17 25.87
C GLU A 713 -13.74 4.06 26.51
N PHE A 714 -14.05 5.36 26.60
CA PHE A 714 -13.21 6.39 27.22
C PHE A 714 -11.77 6.47 26.68
N PHE A 715 -11.51 5.94 25.47
CA PHE A 715 -10.21 6.03 24.81
C PHE A 715 -9.70 7.47 24.68
N SER A 716 -10.60 8.45 24.54
CA SER A 716 -10.27 9.88 24.50
C SER A 716 -9.51 10.36 25.74
N ASN A 717 -9.73 9.75 26.91
CA ASN A 717 -9.19 10.22 28.17
C ASN A 717 -7.77 9.72 28.40
N TRP A 718 -7.55 8.42 28.23
CA TRP A 718 -6.26 7.78 28.54
C TRP A 718 -5.47 7.43 27.27
N GLY A 719 -6.13 7.02 26.19
CA GLY A 719 -5.49 6.61 24.94
C GLY A 719 -4.79 7.78 24.24
N ILE A 720 -5.44 8.95 24.21
CA ILE A 720 -4.84 10.18 23.64
C ILE A 720 -3.64 10.65 24.48
N GLU A 721 -3.74 10.59 25.81
CA GLU A 721 -2.63 10.93 26.71
C GLU A 721 -1.41 10.02 26.51
N LEU A 722 -1.64 8.70 26.40
CA LEU A 722 -0.58 7.74 26.10
C LEU A 722 0.06 8.03 24.74
N LEU A 723 -0.73 8.32 23.71
CA LEU A 723 -0.20 8.66 22.39
C LEU A 723 0.63 9.95 22.41
N VAL A 724 0.18 10.99 23.12
CA VAL A 724 0.95 12.25 23.29
C VAL A 724 2.27 11.98 24.02
N THR A 725 2.27 11.09 25.01
CA THR A 725 3.50 10.67 25.69
C THR A 725 4.46 9.96 24.72
N GLN A 726 3.95 9.05 23.89
CA GLN A 726 4.75 8.32 22.90
C GLN A 726 5.33 9.19 21.78
N LEU A 727 4.77 10.37 21.52
CA LEU A 727 5.36 11.32 20.55
C LEU A 727 6.77 11.77 20.96
N HIS A 728 7.07 11.77 22.25
CA HIS A 728 8.35 12.18 22.82
C HIS A 728 9.34 11.00 23.00
N ASP A 729 9.06 9.82 22.44
CA ASP A 729 10.00 8.69 22.46
C ASP A 729 11.29 9.03 21.68
N LYS A 730 12.42 8.49 22.14
CA LYS A 730 13.74 8.65 21.51
C LYS A 730 13.78 8.00 20.12
N ASN A 731 13.02 6.93 19.90
CA ASN A 731 13.01 6.23 18.62
C ASN A 731 12.01 6.88 17.65
N LYS A 732 12.53 7.44 16.56
CA LYS A 732 11.74 8.13 15.52
C LYS A 732 10.64 7.25 14.91
N THR A 733 10.86 5.94 14.80
CA THR A 733 9.84 5.03 14.25
C THR A 733 8.61 4.94 15.14
N ILE A 734 8.79 4.91 16.47
CA ILE A 734 7.72 4.87 17.47
C ILE A 734 6.94 6.20 17.46
N SER A 735 7.67 7.33 17.49
CA SER A 735 7.06 8.66 17.41
C SER A 735 6.26 8.83 16.11
N SER A 736 6.77 8.35 14.98
CA SER A 736 6.08 8.41 13.68
C SER A 736 4.82 7.53 13.62
N GLU A 737 4.83 6.36 14.28
CA GLU A 737 3.68 5.47 14.37
C GLU A 737 2.61 6.02 15.32
N ALA A 738 3.01 6.56 16.47
CA ALA A 738 2.11 7.24 17.40
C ALA A 738 1.41 8.43 16.72
N LEU A 739 2.15 9.19 15.91
CA LEU A 739 1.61 10.30 15.14
C LEU A 739 0.60 9.86 14.08
N ASP A 740 0.83 8.71 13.42
CA ASP A 740 -0.11 8.11 12.46
C ASP A 740 -1.40 7.63 13.14
N ILE A 741 -1.28 7.00 14.33
CA ILE A 741 -2.43 6.58 15.14
C ILE A 741 -3.21 7.81 15.63
N LEU A 742 -2.53 8.91 15.99
CA LEU A 742 -3.19 10.16 16.35
C LEU A 742 -3.92 10.80 15.17
N ASP A 743 -3.35 10.79 13.95
CA ASP A 743 -4.06 11.28 12.76
C ASP A 743 -5.33 10.47 12.50
N GLU A 744 -5.27 9.13 12.63
CA GLU A 744 -6.44 8.25 12.53
C GLU A 744 -7.46 8.51 13.65
N ALA A 745 -7.01 8.70 14.89
CA ALA A 745 -7.89 8.94 16.04
C ALA A 745 -8.61 10.29 15.98
N CYS A 746 -7.97 11.31 15.39
CA CYS A 746 -8.51 12.67 15.26
C CYS A 746 -9.63 12.82 14.22
N GLU A 747 -9.98 11.75 13.49
CA GLU A 747 -11.21 11.72 12.67
C GLU A 747 -12.47 11.80 13.56
N ASP A 748 -12.39 11.27 14.78
CA ASP A 748 -13.46 11.41 15.77
C ASP A 748 -13.35 12.76 16.49
N LYS A 749 -14.40 13.58 16.39
CA LYS A 749 -14.43 14.92 17.00
C LYS A 749 -14.17 14.90 18.51
N ALA A 750 -14.62 13.87 19.22
CA ALA A 750 -14.39 13.74 20.67
C ALA A 750 -12.89 13.60 21.01
N ASN A 751 -12.17 12.78 20.26
CA ASN A 751 -10.72 12.60 20.42
C ASN A 751 -9.96 13.89 20.06
N LEU A 752 -10.40 14.60 19.02
CA LEU A 752 -9.79 15.87 18.64
C LEU A 752 -9.96 16.95 19.72
N HIS A 753 -11.13 17.02 20.38
CA HIS A 753 -11.32 17.92 21.53
C HIS A 753 -10.38 17.58 22.70
N ALA A 754 -10.22 16.29 23.02
CA ALA A 754 -9.30 15.84 24.06
C ALA A 754 -7.85 16.21 23.73
N LEU A 755 -7.43 16.03 22.48
CA LEU A 755 -6.08 16.40 22.02
C LEU A 755 -5.83 17.92 22.10
N ILE A 756 -6.82 18.74 21.73
CA ILE A 756 -6.72 20.21 21.81
C ILE A 756 -6.59 20.68 23.27
N GLN A 757 -7.26 20.03 24.22
CA GLN A 757 -7.16 20.37 25.64
C GLN A 757 -5.73 20.18 26.19
N MET A 758 -5.03 19.14 25.73
CA MET A 758 -3.67 18.81 26.18
C MET A 758 -2.56 19.67 25.54
N LYS A 759 -2.84 20.34 24.40
CA LYS A 759 -1.93 21.28 23.71
C LYS A 759 -0.50 20.73 23.47
N PRO A 760 -0.33 19.60 22.73
CA PRO A 760 0.98 19.01 22.50
C PRO A 760 1.89 19.84 21.58
N ALA A 761 3.21 19.70 21.76
CA ALA A 761 4.21 20.35 20.92
C ALA A 761 4.46 19.56 19.62
N LEU A 762 3.65 19.76 18.58
CA LEU A 762 3.75 18.98 17.32
C LEU A 762 4.74 19.54 16.29
N SER A 763 5.20 20.78 16.45
CA SER A 763 5.98 21.51 15.43
C SER A 763 7.36 20.90 15.13
N HIS A 764 7.95 20.14 16.06
CA HIS A 764 9.28 19.54 15.89
C HIS A 764 9.25 18.19 15.15
N LEU A 765 8.07 17.64 14.85
CA LEU A 765 7.88 16.30 14.26
C LEU A 765 7.82 16.29 12.72
N GLY A 766 8.26 17.38 12.08
CA GLY A 766 8.26 17.53 10.63
C GLY A 766 6.87 17.75 10.02
N ASP A 767 6.72 17.45 8.72
CA ASP A 767 5.49 17.76 7.97
C ASP A 767 4.25 17.02 8.49
N LYS A 768 4.39 15.76 8.93
CA LYS A 768 3.25 15.01 9.51
C LYS A 768 2.74 15.66 10.79
N GLY A 769 3.63 16.20 11.63
CA GLY A 769 3.27 16.92 12.85
C GLY A 769 2.54 18.22 12.54
N LEU A 770 3.02 18.94 11.53
CA LEU A 770 2.34 20.14 11.01
C LEU A 770 0.92 19.82 10.53
N LEU A 771 0.75 18.79 9.69
CA LEU A 771 -0.55 18.41 9.13
C LEU A 771 -1.56 18.01 10.21
N LEU A 772 -1.11 17.30 11.26
CA LEU A 772 -1.95 16.99 12.42
C LEU A 772 -2.36 18.26 13.18
N LEU A 773 -1.42 19.18 13.41
CA LEU A 773 -1.69 20.45 14.09
C LEU A 773 -2.70 21.30 13.29
N LEU A 774 -2.68 21.24 11.96
CA LEU A 774 -3.65 21.95 11.12
C LEU A 774 -5.10 21.48 11.35
N ARG A 775 -5.32 20.25 11.81
CA ARG A 775 -6.67 19.78 12.19
C ARG A 775 -7.27 20.58 13.34
N PHE A 776 -6.46 21.23 14.18
CA PHE A 776 -6.97 22.03 15.30
C PHE A 776 -7.80 23.23 14.80
N LEU A 777 -7.53 23.71 13.58
CA LEU A 777 -8.27 24.81 12.97
C LEU A 777 -9.69 24.39 12.53
N SER A 778 -9.99 23.09 12.46
CA SER A 778 -11.34 22.63 12.09
C SER A 778 -12.42 22.95 13.14
N ILE A 779 -12.01 23.19 14.39
CA ILE A 779 -12.92 23.44 15.52
C ILE A 779 -12.66 24.86 16.05
N PRO A 780 -13.71 25.65 16.37
CA PRO A 780 -13.57 27.02 16.85
C PRO A 780 -12.64 27.18 18.07
N LYS A 781 -12.70 26.25 19.04
CA LYS A 781 -11.85 26.29 20.25
C LYS A 781 -10.35 26.14 19.95
N GLY A 782 -10.00 25.30 18.98
CA GLY A 782 -8.61 25.12 18.54
C GLY A 782 -8.15 26.28 17.65
N PHE A 783 -9.04 26.77 16.80
CA PHE A 783 -8.80 27.95 15.97
C PHE A 783 -8.51 29.20 16.80
N SER A 784 -9.35 29.54 17.79
CA SER A 784 -9.14 30.74 18.62
C SER A 784 -7.80 30.69 19.34
N TYR A 785 -7.44 29.53 19.90
CA TYR A 785 -6.17 29.29 20.57
C TYR A 785 -4.95 29.50 19.66
N LEU A 786 -4.98 28.99 18.42
CA LEU A 786 -3.88 29.18 17.48
C LEU A 786 -3.85 30.59 16.89
N ASN A 787 -5.02 31.23 16.74
CA ASN A 787 -5.13 32.59 16.23
C ASN A 787 -4.60 33.63 17.21
N GLU A 788 -4.88 33.49 18.52
CA GLU A 788 -4.34 34.34 19.59
C GLU A 788 -2.80 34.36 19.62
N ARG A 789 -2.16 33.26 19.16
CA ARG A 789 -0.70 33.14 19.08
C ARG A 789 -0.10 33.65 17.76
N GLY A 790 -0.92 34.21 16.86
CA GLY A 790 -0.49 34.62 15.53
C GLY A 790 -0.03 33.47 14.63
N TYR A 791 -0.42 32.23 14.94
CA TYR A 791 0.02 31.06 14.17
C TYR A 791 -0.67 30.98 12.81
N VAL A 792 -1.97 31.33 12.75
CA VAL A 792 -2.80 31.21 11.54
C VAL A 792 -2.29 32.12 10.42
N THR A 793 -2.06 33.40 10.69
CA THR A 793 -1.54 34.36 9.70
C THR A 793 -0.18 33.94 9.15
N LYS A 794 0.74 33.50 10.02
CA LYS A 794 2.04 32.96 9.62
C LYS A 794 1.93 31.71 8.73
N GLN A 795 0.99 30.81 9.03
CA GLN A 795 0.77 29.65 8.17
C GLN A 795 0.14 30.03 6.84
N MET A 796 -0.78 30.99 6.80
CA MET A 796 -1.41 31.44 5.55
C MET A 796 -0.38 31.93 4.53
N GLU A 797 0.54 32.81 4.95
CA GLU A 797 1.63 33.29 4.09
C GLU A 797 2.57 32.15 3.64
N LYS A 798 2.88 31.22 4.54
CA LYS A 798 3.73 30.05 4.24
C LYS A 798 3.08 29.10 3.24
N TRP A 799 1.77 28.90 3.35
CA TRP A 799 0.98 28.08 2.43
C TRP A 799 0.88 28.71 1.05
N GLN A 800 0.64 30.01 0.99
CA GLN A 800 0.59 30.74 -0.27
C GLN A 800 1.94 30.72 -1.02
N LYS A 801 3.06 30.92 -0.33
CA LYS A 801 4.39 31.00 -0.97
C LYS A 801 5.00 29.65 -1.36
N GLU A 802 4.85 28.61 -0.53
CA GLU A 802 5.61 27.36 -0.70
C GLU A 802 4.73 26.10 -0.54
N TYR A 803 3.90 26.03 0.50
CA TYR A 803 3.26 24.77 0.89
C TYR A 803 2.14 24.32 -0.04
N ASN A 804 1.48 25.22 -0.80
CA ASN A 804 0.51 24.82 -1.82
C ASN A 804 1.15 23.94 -2.91
N LEU A 805 2.37 24.28 -3.34
CA LEU A 805 3.12 23.47 -4.31
C LEU A 805 3.60 22.14 -3.68
N LYS A 806 4.04 22.18 -2.43
CA LYS A 806 4.48 21.01 -1.67
C LYS A 806 3.34 20.03 -1.37
N TYR A 807 2.11 20.52 -1.19
CA TYR A 807 0.93 19.70 -0.96
C TYR A 807 0.62 18.78 -2.15
N VAL A 808 0.79 19.29 -3.38
CA VAL A 808 0.65 18.49 -4.61
C VAL A 808 1.69 17.38 -4.64
N GLU A 809 2.96 17.69 -4.33
CA GLU A 809 4.02 16.68 -4.25
C GLU A 809 3.71 15.61 -3.21
N LEU A 810 3.15 15.99 -2.04
CA LEU A 810 2.79 15.05 -0.99
C LEU A 810 1.68 14.07 -1.44
N ILE A 811 0.64 14.57 -2.11
CA ILE A 811 -0.44 13.72 -2.66
C ILE A 811 0.08 12.82 -3.76
N GLU A 812 0.87 13.37 -4.70
CA GLU A 812 1.44 12.59 -5.80
C GLU A 812 2.41 11.53 -5.26
N GLU A 813 3.19 11.84 -4.22
CA GLU A 813 4.06 10.87 -3.53
C GLU A 813 3.24 9.71 -2.94
N GLN A 814 2.14 9.99 -2.24
CA GLN A 814 1.26 8.96 -1.67
C GLN A 814 0.58 8.10 -2.74
N LEU A 815 0.08 8.73 -3.82
CA LEU A 815 -0.50 8.01 -4.95
C LEU A 815 0.54 7.13 -5.65
N ASN A 816 1.77 7.63 -5.82
CA ASN A 816 2.86 6.87 -6.42
C ASN A 816 3.26 5.68 -5.54
N GLU A 817 3.38 5.85 -4.22
CA GLU A 817 3.69 4.75 -3.29
C GLU A 817 2.57 3.68 -3.27
N ALA A 818 1.32 4.09 -3.44
CA ALA A 818 0.17 3.20 -3.45
C ALA A 818 -0.02 2.45 -4.78
N LEU A 819 0.00 3.19 -5.90
CA LEU A 819 -0.35 2.69 -7.21
C LEU A 819 0.86 2.13 -7.96
N THR A 820 2.05 2.71 -7.83
CA THR A 820 3.23 2.32 -8.63
C THR A 820 4.22 1.48 -7.81
N THR A 821 5.34 1.06 -8.41
CA THR A 821 6.44 0.40 -7.66
C THR A 821 7.46 1.39 -7.09
N TYR A 822 7.22 2.70 -7.23
CA TYR A 822 8.02 3.76 -6.65
C TYR A 822 8.07 3.65 -5.13
N ARG A 823 9.25 3.84 -4.55
CA ARG A 823 9.45 3.99 -3.11
C ARG A 823 10.44 5.11 -2.88
N LYS A 824 10.08 6.02 -1.99
CA LYS A 824 10.99 7.08 -1.56
C LYS A 824 12.17 6.46 -0.79
N PRO A 825 13.42 6.83 -1.13
CA PRO A 825 14.55 6.50 -0.28
C PRO A 825 14.40 7.21 1.08
N VAL A 826 14.53 6.46 2.18
CA VAL A 826 14.36 6.98 3.56
C VAL A 826 15.39 8.07 3.87
N ASP A 827 16.59 7.94 3.27
CA ASP A 827 17.64 8.96 3.22
C ASP A 827 18.06 9.07 1.76
N GLY A 828 17.99 10.26 1.15
CA GLY A 828 18.06 10.53 -0.30
C GLY A 828 19.17 9.88 -1.14
N ASP A 829 20.07 9.10 -0.56
CA ASP A 829 21.20 8.41 -1.21
C ASP A 829 21.22 6.87 -1.08
N ASN A 830 20.32 6.24 -0.30
CA ASN A 830 20.36 4.79 -0.08
C ASN A 830 19.31 4.00 -0.87
N TYR A 831 19.77 2.97 -1.60
CA TYR A 831 18.92 1.97 -2.25
C TYR A 831 18.01 1.29 -1.22
N VAL A 832 16.69 1.50 -1.36
CA VAL A 832 15.70 0.88 -0.48
C VAL A 832 15.78 -0.64 -0.56
N ARG A 833 16.08 -1.30 0.56
CA ARG A 833 16.14 -2.76 0.68
C ARG A 833 14.79 -3.38 0.28
N ARG A 834 14.87 -4.43 -0.54
CA ARG A 834 13.76 -5.12 -1.21
C ARG A 834 12.84 -5.78 -0.17
N SER A 835 11.62 -5.26 0.02
CA SER A 835 10.57 -6.02 0.69
C SER A 835 9.50 -6.41 -0.34
N ASN A 836 9.35 -7.73 -0.55
CA ASN A 836 8.35 -8.32 -1.45
C ASN A 836 6.92 -8.27 -0.89
N GLN A 837 6.75 -7.85 0.36
CA GLN A 837 5.44 -7.70 0.99
C GLN A 837 4.79 -6.39 0.54
N ARG A 838 3.97 -6.48 -0.50
CA ARG A 838 3.13 -5.38 -0.99
C ARG A 838 1.77 -5.47 -0.30
N LEU A 839 1.30 -4.36 0.26
CA LEU A 839 -0.10 -4.23 0.65
C LEU A 839 -0.96 -4.31 -0.62
N GLN A 840 -1.97 -5.18 -0.60
CA GLN A 840 -2.77 -5.50 -1.79
C GLN A 840 -3.59 -4.31 -2.27
N ARG A 841 -4.20 -3.56 -1.32
CA ARG A 841 -4.89 -2.29 -1.53
C ARG A 841 -4.60 -1.33 -0.37
N PRO A 842 -3.63 -0.41 -0.51
CA PRO A 842 -3.44 0.65 0.49
C PRO A 842 -4.55 1.69 0.39
N HIS A 843 -4.98 2.22 1.54
CA HIS A 843 -5.86 3.40 1.58
C HIS A 843 -5.03 4.66 1.33
N VAL A 844 -5.44 5.46 0.37
CA VAL A 844 -4.80 6.75 0.05
C VAL A 844 -5.69 7.86 0.56
N TYR A 845 -5.64 8.07 1.87
CA TYR A 845 -6.40 9.11 2.53
C TYR A 845 -5.84 10.49 2.21
N LEU A 846 -6.72 11.41 1.78
CA LEU A 846 -6.34 12.77 1.43
C LEU A 846 -5.62 13.48 2.60
N PRO A 847 -4.41 14.03 2.41
CA PRO A 847 -3.71 14.82 3.43
C PRO A 847 -4.50 16.07 3.85
N VAL A 848 -4.31 16.50 5.09
CA VAL A 848 -4.97 17.68 5.65
C VAL A 848 -4.47 18.95 4.95
N HIS A 849 -5.38 19.70 4.35
CA HIS A 849 -5.07 21.01 3.75
C HIS A 849 -5.49 22.15 4.69
N LEU A 850 -4.65 23.19 4.83
CA LEU A 850 -4.97 24.37 5.66
C LEU A 850 -6.31 25.00 5.28
N TYR A 851 -6.49 25.35 4.01
CA TYR A 851 -7.74 25.95 3.52
C TYR A 851 -8.98 25.08 3.76
N GLY A 852 -8.87 23.74 3.62
CA GLY A 852 -9.99 22.85 3.93
C GLY A 852 -10.40 22.89 5.41
N GLN A 853 -9.45 23.05 6.34
CA GLN A 853 -9.77 23.14 7.77
C GLN A 853 -10.38 24.49 8.16
N LEU A 854 -9.92 25.59 7.58
CA LEU A 854 -10.43 26.94 7.88
C LEU A 854 -11.90 27.12 7.51
N VAL A 855 -12.34 26.47 6.45
CA VAL A 855 -13.69 26.65 5.90
C VAL A 855 -14.75 25.85 6.69
N HIS A 856 -14.34 24.93 7.58
CA HIS A 856 -15.27 24.18 8.43
C HIS A 856 -16.08 25.05 9.40
N HIS A 857 -15.60 26.24 9.76
CA HIS A 857 -16.31 27.19 10.62
C HIS A 857 -16.37 28.58 9.98
N LYS A 858 -17.47 29.30 10.25
CA LYS A 858 -17.75 30.61 9.64
C LYS A 858 -16.61 31.64 9.83
N THR A 859 -15.98 31.65 11.02
CA THR A 859 -14.90 32.59 11.35
C THR A 859 -13.67 32.41 10.48
N GLY A 860 -13.27 31.17 10.19
CA GLY A 860 -12.09 30.87 9.38
C GLY A 860 -12.38 31.07 7.89
N CYS A 861 -13.62 30.81 7.47
CA CYS A 861 -14.11 31.11 6.13
C CYS A 861 -14.03 32.61 5.83
N HIS A 862 -14.49 33.48 6.74
CA HIS A 862 -14.41 34.94 6.57
C HIS A 862 -12.97 35.46 6.61
N LEU A 863 -12.08 34.82 7.39
CA LEU A 863 -10.64 35.12 7.36
C LEU A 863 -10.02 34.78 6.00
N LEU A 864 -10.46 33.70 5.36
CA LEU A 864 -9.98 33.31 4.03
C LEU A 864 -10.48 34.28 2.94
N GLU A 865 -11.73 34.70 3.05
CA GLU A 865 -12.37 35.69 2.17
C GLU A 865 -11.66 37.05 2.21
N SER A 866 -11.34 37.56 3.40
CA SER A 866 -10.66 38.87 3.55
C SER A 866 -9.25 38.92 2.96
N GLN A 867 -8.62 37.76 2.73
CA GLN A 867 -7.29 37.65 2.14
C GLN A 867 -7.32 37.52 0.61
N SER A 868 -8.51 37.54 -0.03
CA SER A 868 -8.68 37.45 -1.49
C SER A 868 -7.92 36.28 -2.16
N ILE A 869 -7.76 35.16 -1.45
CA ILE A 869 -7.01 34.00 -1.99
C ILE A 869 -7.84 33.26 -3.05
N VAL A 870 -9.16 33.23 -2.89
CA VAL A 870 -10.06 32.51 -3.83
C VAL A 870 -10.02 33.15 -5.22
N THR A 871 -9.95 34.49 -5.29
CA THR A 871 -9.87 35.24 -6.55
C THR A 871 -8.55 34.99 -7.29
N ASP A 872 -7.42 34.93 -6.57
CA ASP A 872 -6.12 34.64 -7.17
C ASP A 872 -6.07 33.21 -7.74
N LEU A 873 -6.65 32.26 -7.00
CA LEU A 873 -6.72 30.86 -7.41
C LEU A 873 -7.68 30.67 -8.60
N SER A 874 -8.83 31.34 -8.61
CA SER A 874 -9.79 31.29 -9.72
C SER A 874 -9.18 31.87 -11.00
N TYR A 875 -8.46 32.99 -10.90
CA TYR A 875 -7.71 33.56 -12.03
C TYR A 875 -6.71 32.56 -12.61
N THR A 876 -5.93 31.89 -11.75
CA THR A 876 -4.96 30.87 -12.18
C THR A 876 -5.60 29.70 -12.93
N VAL A 877 -6.82 29.29 -12.54
CA VAL A 877 -7.57 28.23 -13.23
C VAL A 877 -8.13 28.70 -14.58
N ARG A 878 -8.58 29.96 -14.68
CA ARG A 878 -9.10 30.56 -15.92
C ARG A 878 -8.03 30.83 -16.97
N SER A 879 -6.82 31.22 -16.53
CA SER A 879 -5.68 31.47 -17.42
C SER A 879 -4.53 30.47 -17.15
N PRO A 880 -4.67 29.20 -17.55
CA PRO A 880 -3.68 28.17 -17.26
C PRO A 880 -2.43 28.33 -18.15
N MET A 881 -1.25 28.37 -17.54
CA MET A 881 0.04 28.29 -18.25
C MET A 881 0.44 26.82 -18.48
N LEU A 882 0.01 26.23 -19.59
CA LEU A 882 0.24 24.82 -19.90
C LEU A 882 1.60 24.52 -20.56
N ASP A 883 2.32 25.55 -21.01
CA ASP A 883 3.56 25.37 -21.78
C ASP A 883 4.77 24.87 -20.97
N LYS A 884 4.82 25.20 -19.68
CA LYS A 884 5.93 24.87 -18.78
C LYS A 884 5.44 23.98 -17.65
N TRP A 885 6.29 23.03 -17.23
CA TRP A 885 6.00 22.13 -16.10
C TRP A 885 5.77 22.87 -14.78
N GLU A 886 6.42 24.01 -14.56
CA GLU A 886 6.21 24.88 -13.39
C GLU A 886 4.79 25.47 -13.37
N GLY A 887 4.31 25.93 -14.53
CA GLY A 887 2.93 26.44 -14.69
C GLY A 887 1.89 25.34 -14.46
N ILE A 888 2.13 24.13 -14.98
CA ILE A 888 1.28 22.97 -14.71
C ILE A 888 1.25 22.64 -13.21
N LYS A 889 2.38 22.74 -12.52
CA LYS A 889 2.46 22.49 -11.07
C LYS A 889 1.69 23.54 -10.26
N GLN A 890 1.79 24.81 -10.65
CA GLN A 890 1.00 25.90 -10.06
C GLN A 890 -0.50 25.69 -10.28
N LEU A 891 -0.91 25.31 -11.49
CA LEU A 891 -2.30 24.98 -11.80
C LEU A 891 -2.82 23.83 -10.95
N LYS A 892 -2.06 22.73 -10.82
CA LYS A 892 -2.42 21.61 -9.94
C LYS A 892 -2.57 22.05 -8.48
N ALA A 893 -1.68 22.90 -7.99
CA ALA A 893 -1.77 23.43 -6.63
C ALA A 893 -3.04 24.27 -6.43
N ALA A 894 -3.40 25.10 -7.42
CA ALA A 894 -4.63 25.88 -7.37
C ALA A 894 -5.89 25.00 -7.40
N LEU A 895 -5.93 23.97 -8.25
CA LEU A 895 -7.03 23.01 -8.32
C LEU A 895 -7.22 22.26 -6.99
N TRP A 896 -6.14 21.76 -6.38
CA TRP A 896 -6.21 21.10 -5.08
C TRP A 896 -6.64 22.04 -3.96
N ALA A 897 -6.16 23.29 -3.97
CA ALA A 897 -6.58 24.31 -3.02
C ALA A 897 -8.09 24.60 -3.11
N LEU A 898 -8.61 24.86 -4.32
CA LEU A 898 -10.03 25.12 -4.57
C LEU A 898 -10.91 23.92 -4.21
N GLY A 899 -10.49 22.70 -4.55
CA GLY A 899 -11.19 21.48 -4.15
C GLY A 899 -11.31 21.33 -2.65
N ASN A 900 -10.23 21.63 -1.91
CA ASN A 900 -10.25 21.59 -0.45
C ASN A 900 -11.13 22.69 0.16
N ILE A 901 -11.19 23.88 -0.44
CA ILE A 901 -12.11 24.94 -0.01
C ILE A 901 -13.56 24.50 -0.24
N GLY A 902 -13.88 23.95 -1.41
CA GLY A 902 -15.21 23.43 -1.76
C GLY A 902 -15.64 22.16 -1.00
N SER A 903 -14.88 21.70 -0.02
CA SER A 903 -15.18 20.46 0.72
C SER A 903 -16.29 20.62 1.78
N SER A 904 -16.77 21.85 2.03
CA SER A 904 -17.85 22.14 2.98
C SER A 904 -18.79 23.23 2.44
N ASN A 905 -20.00 23.32 3.00
CA ASN A 905 -21.04 24.24 2.51
C ASN A 905 -20.59 25.72 2.52
N TRP A 906 -19.82 26.14 3.54
CA TRP A 906 -19.34 27.52 3.62
C TRP A 906 -18.39 27.88 2.47
N GLY A 907 -17.52 26.94 2.09
CA GLY A 907 -16.60 27.15 0.97
C GLY A 907 -17.29 27.10 -0.38
N LEU A 908 -18.33 26.27 -0.52
CA LEU A 908 -19.12 26.25 -1.75
C LEU A 908 -19.77 27.60 -2.03
N ASN A 909 -20.23 28.32 -1.02
CA ASN A 909 -20.77 29.67 -1.21
C ASN A 909 -19.73 30.61 -1.82
N LEU A 910 -18.51 30.63 -1.27
CA LEU A 910 -17.39 31.42 -1.83
C LEU A 910 -17.01 31.00 -3.26
N LEU A 911 -17.01 29.68 -3.53
CA LEU A 911 -16.72 29.18 -4.89
C LEU A 911 -17.85 29.51 -5.89
N GLN A 912 -19.09 29.63 -5.42
CA GLN A 912 -20.24 29.98 -6.25
C GLN A 912 -20.28 31.47 -6.60
N GLU A 913 -19.86 32.34 -5.69
CA GLU A 913 -19.70 33.78 -5.96
C GLU A 913 -18.76 34.03 -7.14
N GLU A 914 -17.65 33.29 -7.18
CA GLU A 914 -16.68 33.36 -8.28
C GLU A 914 -17.06 32.48 -9.49
N ASN A 915 -18.09 31.63 -9.39
CA ASN A 915 -18.52 30.68 -10.42
C ASN A 915 -17.37 29.86 -11.06
N VAL A 916 -16.46 29.31 -10.23
CA VAL A 916 -15.26 28.59 -10.70
C VAL A 916 -15.50 27.10 -11.01
N ILE A 917 -16.59 26.52 -10.49
CA ILE A 917 -16.86 25.08 -10.64
C ILE A 917 -17.01 24.67 -12.11
N PRO A 918 -17.78 25.40 -12.97
CA PRO A 918 -17.87 25.09 -14.39
C PRO A 918 -16.52 25.15 -15.12
N ASP A 919 -15.62 26.07 -14.74
CA ASP A 919 -14.28 26.19 -15.33
C ASP A 919 -13.46 24.92 -15.04
N ILE A 920 -13.52 24.38 -13.82
CA ILE A 920 -12.85 23.12 -13.45
C ILE A 920 -13.42 21.95 -14.26
N MET A 921 -14.72 21.93 -14.52
CA MET A 921 -15.38 20.89 -15.31
C MET A 921 -14.98 20.94 -16.79
N ALA A 922 -14.93 22.14 -17.37
CA ALA A 922 -14.43 22.35 -18.72
C ALA A 922 -12.97 21.89 -18.84
N LEU A 923 -12.14 22.19 -17.83
CA LEU A 923 -10.76 21.72 -17.78
C LEU A 923 -10.66 20.19 -17.67
N ALA A 924 -11.55 19.54 -16.90
CA ALA A 924 -11.58 18.08 -16.76
C ALA A 924 -11.83 17.37 -18.11
N GLN A 925 -12.67 17.94 -18.98
CA GLN A 925 -13.05 17.34 -20.26
C GLN A 925 -12.12 17.74 -21.41
N HIS A 926 -11.75 19.03 -21.49
CA HIS A 926 -11.10 19.60 -22.68
C HIS A 926 -9.60 19.87 -22.54
N CYS A 927 -9.01 19.86 -21.32
CA CYS A 927 -7.60 20.23 -21.14
C CYS A 927 -6.65 19.38 -21.99
N GLU A 928 -5.64 19.95 -22.62
CA GLU A 928 -4.76 19.17 -23.50
C GLU A 928 -3.83 18.21 -22.73
N VAL A 929 -3.48 18.57 -21.48
CA VAL A 929 -2.60 17.81 -20.59
C VAL A 929 -3.40 16.81 -19.77
N LEU A 930 -3.14 15.52 -19.98
CA LEU A 930 -3.96 14.43 -19.43
C LEU A 930 -3.83 14.29 -17.90
N SER A 931 -2.65 14.59 -17.35
CA SER A 931 -2.45 14.57 -15.89
C SER A 931 -3.28 15.61 -15.16
N VAL A 932 -3.52 16.78 -15.76
CA VAL A 932 -4.38 17.83 -15.21
C VAL A 932 -5.84 17.39 -15.24
N ARG A 933 -6.31 16.74 -16.33
CA ARG A 933 -7.66 16.16 -16.38
C ARG A 933 -7.91 15.21 -15.21
N GLY A 934 -6.97 14.30 -14.94
CA GLY A 934 -7.04 13.39 -13.80
C GLY A 934 -7.08 14.12 -12.46
N THR A 935 -6.29 15.18 -12.28
CA THR A 935 -6.36 16.04 -11.08
C THR A 935 -7.73 16.70 -10.93
N CYS A 936 -8.31 17.23 -12.02
CA CYS A 936 -9.66 17.80 -12.00
C CYS A 936 -10.72 16.77 -11.57
N VAL A 937 -10.62 15.52 -12.04
CA VAL A 937 -11.54 14.44 -11.62
C VAL A 937 -11.46 14.20 -10.11
N TYR A 938 -10.25 14.12 -9.53
CA TYR A 938 -10.11 13.99 -8.08
C TYR A 938 -10.65 15.20 -7.32
N VAL A 939 -10.43 16.41 -7.84
CA VAL A 939 -10.93 17.66 -7.24
C VAL A 939 -12.46 17.75 -7.29
N LEU A 940 -13.09 17.34 -8.39
CA LEU A 940 -14.55 17.29 -8.50
C LEU A 940 -15.13 16.22 -7.56
N GLY A 941 -14.48 15.07 -7.42
CA GLY A 941 -14.83 14.07 -6.41
C GLY A 941 -14.72 14.60 -4.97
N LEU A 942 -13.77 15.50 -4.71
CA LEU A 942 -13.61 16.18 -3.42
C LEU A 942 -14.71 17.22 -3.14
N ILE A 943 -15.15 17.95 -4.16
CA ILE A 943 -16.27 18.91 -4.08
C ILE A 943 -17.59 18.18 -3.76
N ALA A 944 -17.75 16.95 -4.26
CA ALA A 944 -18.91 16.09 -4.04
C ALA A 944 -19.05 15.52 -2.61
N LYS A 945 -18.26 15.98 -1.62
CA LYS A 945 -18.39 15.55 -0.22
C LYS A 945 -19.68 16.02 0.45
N THR A 946 -20.28 17.09 -0.04
CA THR A 946 -21.50 17.68 0.53
C THR A 946 -22.68 17.45 -0.40
N LYS A 947 -23.90 17.44 0.16
CA LYS A 947 -25.12 17.33 -0.63
C LYS A 947 -25.24 18.45 -1.67
N GLN A 948 -24.95 19.70 -1.26
CA GLN A 948 -24.96 20.87 -2.14
C GLN A 948 -23.97 20.71 -3.30
N GLY A 949 -22.74 20.24 -3.03
CA GLY A 949 -21.75 19.95 -4.07
C GLY A 949 -22.24 18.91 -5.08
N CYS A 950 -22.84 17.81 -4.60
CA CYS A 950 -23.45 16.79 -5.47
C CYS A 950 -24.58 17.35 -6.33
N ASP A 951 -25.42 18.23 -5.78
CA ASP A 951 -26.53 18.82 -6.51
C ASP A 951 -26.01 19.79 -7.59
N ILE A 952 -24.99 20.62 -7.31
CA ILE A 952 -24.34 21.49 -8.31
C ILE A 952 -23.77 20.64 -9.46
N LEU A 953 -23.02 19.58 -9.15
CA LEU A 953 -22.45 18.69 -10.16
C LEU A 953 -23.53 17.99 -11.00
N LYS A 954 -24.67 17.66 -10.40
CA LYS A 954 -25.78 17.02 -11.11
C LYS A 954 -26.38 17.91 -12.19
N HIS A 955 -26.45 19.23 -11.99
CA HIS A 955 -26.91 20.18 -13.01
C HIS A 955 -26.04 20.15 -14.28
N HIS A 956 -24.78 19.76 -14.14
CA HIS A 956 -23.83 19.64 -15.24
C HIS A 956 -23.61 18.18 -15.70
N ASN A 957 -24.52 17.26 -15.36
CA ASN A 957 -24.48 15.84 -15.71
C ASN A 957 -23.32 15.02 -15.08
N TRP A 958 -22.75 15.48 -13.96
CA TRP A 958 -21.78 14.70 -13.19
C TRP A 958 -22.47 14.05 -12.00
N ASP A 959 -22.44 12.72 -11.95
CA ASP A 959 -22.99 11.95 -10.84
C ASP A 959 -21.97 11.69 -9.74
N ALA A 960 -22.45 11.61 -8.50
CA ALA A 960 -21.64 11.38 -7.32
C ALA A 960 -22.30 10.35 -6.37
N VAL A 961 -21.48 9.77 -5.50
CA VAL A 961 -21.93 8.86 -4.45
C VAL A 961 -22.58 9.66 -3.32
N ARG A 962 -23.80 9.26 -2.92
CA ARG A 962 -24.59 9.98 -1.88
C ARG A 962 -24.59 9.29 -0.50
N HIS A 963 -23.94 8.13 -0.36
CA HIS A 963 -23.82 7.41 0.91
C HIS A 963 -22.45 7.60 1.56
N SER A 964 -22.39 7.57 2.89
CA SER A 964 -21.15 7.51 3.67
C SER A 964 -20.63 6.08 3.76
N ARG A 965 -19.32 5.92 4.03
CA ARG A 965 -18.76 4.63 4.45
C ARG A 965 -19.41 4.20 5.76
N ARG A 966 -19.77 2.92 5.85
CA ARG A 966 -20.35 2.28 7.02
C ARG A 966 -19.28 1.77 7.97
#